data_AF-A0A928S936-F1
#
_entry.id   AF-A0A928S936-F1
#
_cell.length_a   1.000
_cell.length_b   1.000
_cell.length_c   1.000
_cell.angle_alpha   90.00
_cell.angle_beta   90.00
_cell.angle_gamma   90.00
#
_symmetry.space_group_name_H-M   'P 1'
#
loop_
_entity.id
_entity.type
_entity.pdbx_description
1 polymer ?
#
loop_
_entity_poly.entity_id
_entity_poly.type
_entity_poly.pdbx_seq_one_letter_code
_entity_poly.pdbx_strand_id
1 'polypeptide(L)'
;MIKHYHLSNIRALLIQGFNDEELRRLCYDVPHFRPVYDELARNTGKTAIIDRLLEYAEAKVLLDNLLTLAQKLNRAQFELHQPYYELSPDLMPSASPSAESHHTSASPAPSIKKSEPQINNPRNLPLPPGADIILKKMFADYWRVVILREFGGGFSGSRIFLVQPQHDPHVAELRAVIKLASCSLIEKEWRAYRSCICDQMPHITEVRGEPVFAESGWGGLRYLLLGSGVFDIESMYSFCRRASIEDIQFALGRLLKVIEPGVQFSQADPAFHLQASYDQVLPVNLLVEPASPPSGASIYTISPDNLPTRPLQVGDYVRLSGFVVTKVDLTHQSITLNRPTVSNGFPVSYCLRLQNLAGTMDNYDINQIIEPVEGRVIQTRAVWLHAEVQRALGQNFDLTDETILGPDGQNWLNPLTHWQDILQEIRQAKVACIHGDLNLENIIVDPAARDVHLIDFAEARRDHVLHDLLRLETEVVTKLIPEILHQHQLPAEIICSFYEYLHQVTCSLNPTTTPHPPHPALERPFAMLVALRRQARHCLFKPDDWAEYYQGLVLYLLGALKFANLDQMVEAPAPMPKQVAFWGAVTVVEVMKSSTLPQQNSNAQRERKMMPKDKSQNVIKLRDIKQAKLTIAGQDIIENAPPNVSSSRKRSGDAKIDIQGVEGGEHKVAIGNIIQYSTAVNFSLEEFTTFLSTTLAQSDELDYIREVMAQLKAETEKPVSERSNFRVNQWIKNIGTFLEQASLTTSQRATAQRLLATLKNSLQT
;
A
#
# COMPACT_ATOMS: atom_id res chain seq x y z
N MET A 1 -27.64 -10.38 -26.53
CA MET A 1 -26.77 -9.42 -27.25
C MET A 1 -25.99 -8.65 -26.20
N ILE A 2 -24.66 -8.60 -26.34
CA ILE A 2 -23.82 -7.81 -25.44
C ILE A 2 -23.71 -6.41 -26.04
N LYS A 3 -24.01 -5.38 -25.24
CA LYS A 3 -23.85 -3.97 -25.61
C LYS A 3 -22.50 -3.48 -25.14
N HIS A 4 -21.71 -2.89 -26.03
CA HIS A 4 -20.50 -2.15 -25.68
C HIS A 4 -20.86 -0.68 -25.59
N TYR A 5 -20.87 -0.11 -24.38
CA TYR A 5 -21.29 1.28 -24.17
C TYR A 5 -20.17 2.28 -24.42
N HIS A 6 -20.50 3.37 -25.11
CA HIS A 6 -19.62 4.51 -25.36
C HIS A 6 -19.70 5.51 -24.19
N LEU A 7 -19.03 5.20 -23.07
CA LEU A 7 -19.11 6.01 -21.83
C LEU A 7 -18.76 7.49 -22.03
N SER A 8 -17.89 7.82 -23.00
CA SER A 8 -17.56 9.20 -23.38
C SER A 8 -18.80 9.96 -23.90
N ASN A 9 -19.62 9.31 -24.73
CA ASN A 9 -20.85 9.89 -25.27
C ASN A 9 -21.93 10.03 -24.20
N ILE A 10 -22.04 9.04 -23.29
CA ILE A 10 -22.96 9.13 -22.14
C ILE A 10 -22.53 10.26 -21.20
N ARG A 11 -21.23 10.39 -20.92
CA ARG A 11 -20.69 11.49 -20.12
C ARG A 11 -20.97 12.85 -20.78
N ALA A 12 -20.72 12.98 -22.09
CA ALA A 12 -21.01 14.21 -22.83
C ALA A 12 -22.50 14.60 -22.76
N LEU A 13 -23.39 13.61 -22.95
CA LEU A 13 -24.83 13.77 -22.76
C LEU A 13 -25.17 14.29 -21.37
N LEU A 14 -24.60 13.71 -20.31
CA LEU A 14 -24.90 14.13 -18.94
C LEU A 14 -24.33 15.52 -18.63
N ILE A 15 -23.15 15.86 -19.17
CA ILE A 15 -22.53 17.18 -19.01
C ILE A 15 -23.35 18.26 -19.74
N GLN A 16 -23.83 18.01 -20.95
CA GLN A 16 -24.51 19.05 -21.73
C GLN A 16 -26.02 19.08 -21.48
N GLY A 17 -26.60 17.95 -21.08
CA GLY A 17 -28.04 17.77 -20.94
C GLY A 17 -28.63 18.04 -19.57
N PHE A 18 -27.82 18.14 -18.52
CA PHE A 18 -28.31 18.30 -17.15
C PHE A 18 -27.47 19.30 -16.37
N ASN A 19 -28.06 20.09 -15.49
CA ASN A 19 -27.33 20.88 -14.49
C ASN A 19 -27.10 20.08 -13.19
N ASP A 20 -26.34 20.63 -12.24
CA ASP A 20 -25.97 19.98 -10.98
C ASP A 20 -27.22 19.55 -10.17
N GLU A 21 -28.24 20.40 -10.12
CA GLU A 21 -29.46 20.15 -9.36
C GLU A 21 -30.31 19.06 -10.02
N GLU A 22 -30.41 19.05 -11.35
CA GLU A 22 -31.11 18.03 -12.12
C GLU A 22 -30.45 16.65 -11.96
N LEU A 23 -29.12 16.58 -11.94
CA LEU A 23 -28.41 15.32 -11.71
C LEU A 23 -28.59 14.81 -10.28
N ARG A 24 -28.54 15.69 -9.28
CA ARG A 24 -28.82 15.33 -7.88
C ARG A 24 -30.24 14.81 -7.74
N ARG A 25 -31.19 15.50 -8.37
CA ARG A 25 -32.58 15.10 -8.37
C ARG A 25 -32.79 13.76 -9.08
N LEU A 26 -32.11 13.51 -10.20
CA LEU A 26 -32.11 12.21 -10.87
C LEU A 26 -31.61 11.10 -9.93
N CYS A 27 -30.50 11.32 -9.23
CA CYS A 27 -29.99 10.34 -8.26
C CYS A 27 -30.95 10.16 -7.06
N TYR A 28 -31.63 11.23 -6.62
CA TYR A 28 -32.57 11.19 -5.51
C TYR A 28 -33.89 10.50 -5.85
N ASP A 29 -34.51 10.88 -6.98
CA ASP A 29 -35.87 10.51 -7.38
C ASP A 29 -35.92 9.09 -7.98
N VAL A 30 -34.82 8.58 -8.51
CA VAL A 30 -34.75 7.25 -9.12
C VAL A 30 -34.23 6.25 -8.09
N PRO A 31 -35.04 5.30 -7.58
CA PRO A 31 -34.64 4.41 -6.49
C PRO A 31 -33.35 3.62 -6.77
N HIS A 32 -33.11 3.25 -8.04
CA HIS A 32 -31.91 2.54 -8.44
C HIS A 32 -30.62 3.37 -8.34
N PHE A 33 -30.70 4.71 -8.38
CA PHE A 33 -29.56 5.62 -8.26
C PHE A 33 -29.49 6.31 -6.89
N ARG A 34 -30.40 5.98 -5.97
CA ARG A 34 -30.42 6.53 -4.62
C ARG A 34 -29.10 6.35 -3.85
N PRO A 35 -28.42 5.18 -3.93
CA PRO A 35 -27.13 5.02 -3.28
C PRO A 35 -26.05 6.00 -3.77
N VAL A 36 -26.12 6.42 -5.04
CA VAL A 36 -25.22 7.47 -5.55
C VAL A 36 -25.50 8.77 -4.81
N TYR A 37 -26.78 9.17 -4.70
CA TYR A 37 -27.17 10.39 -3.98
C TYR A 37 -26.70 10.40 -2.53
N ASP A 38 -26.88 9.28 -1.82
CA ASP A 38 -26.55 9.15 -0.40
C ASP A 38 -25.04 9.31 -0.13
N GLU A 39 -24.20 9.07 -1.14
CA GLU A 39 -22.75 9.26 -1.09
C GLU A 39 -22.31 10.69 -1.49
N LEU A 40 -23.19 11.51 -2.09
CA LEU A 40 -22.84 12.86 -2.54
C LEU A 40 -22.85 13.85 -1.38
N ALA A 41 -21.72 14.50 -1.12
CA ALA A 41 -21.69 15.71 -0.28
C ALA A 41 -22.52 16.84 -0.93
N ARG A 42 -23.09 17.74 -0.12
CA ARG A 42 -23.91 18.88 -0.60
C ARG A 42 -23.18 19.78 -1.60
N ASN A 43 -21.86 19.88 -1.51
CA ASN A 43 -20.99 20.69 -2.37
C ASN A 43 -20.29 19.89 -3.48
N THR A 44 -20.66 18.62 -3.71
CA THR A 44 -20.13 17.84 -4.83
C THR A 44 -20.51 18.52 -6.15
N GLY A 45 -19.53 18.91 -6.95
CA GLY A 45 -19.77 19.57 -8.25
C GLY A 45 -20.24 18.59 -9.32
N LYS A 46 -20.92 19.12 -10.35
CA LYS A 46 -21.47 18.39 -11.50
C LYS A 46 -20.65 17.20 -11.99
N THR A 47 -19.38 17.44 -12.32
CA THR A 47 -18.52 16.41 -12.92
C THR A 47 -18.33 15.23 -11.98
N ALA A 48 -18.14 15.48 -10.68
CA ALA A 48 -17.99 14.41 -9.70
C ALA A 48 -19.30 13.62 -9.50
N ILE A 49 -20.47 14.27 -9.64
CA ILE A 49 -21.77 13.59 -9.62
C ILE A 49 -21.90 12.66 -10.83
N ILE A 50 -21.56 13.14 -12.03
CA ILE A 50 -21.62 12.36 -13.27
C ILE A 50 -20.70 11.15 -13.18
N ASP A 51 -19.48 11.35 -12.68
CA ASP A 51 -18.47 10.30 -12.59
C ASP A 51 -18.93 9.19 -11.65
N ARG A 52 -19.47 9.56 -10.48
CA ARG A 52 -20.02 8.58 -9.53
C ARG A 52 -21.26 7.86 -10.08
N LEU A 53 -22.12 8.58 -10.79
CA LEU A 53 -23.32 8.01 -11.40
C LEU A 53 -22.97 6.99 -12.50
N LEU A 54 -21.98 7.29 -13.34
CA LEU A 54 -21.52 6.38 -14.40
C LEU A 54 -20.85 5.14 -13.82
N GLU A 55 -19.94 5.31 -12.85
CA GLU A 55 -19.28 4.21 -12.16
C GLU A 55 -20.30 3.26 -11.52
N TYR A 56 -21.28 3.82 -10.80
CA TYR A 56 -22.35 3.05 -10.19
C TYR A 56 -23.23 2.34 -11.23
N ALA A 57 -23.61 3.05 -12.30
CA ALA A 57 -24.46 2.48 -13.34
C ALA A 57 -23.76 1.34 -14.10
N GLU A 58 -22.46 1.44 -14.33
CA GLU A 58 -21.67 0.36 -14.93
C GLU A 58 -21.59 -0.84 -13.97
N ALA A 59 -21.19 -0.62 -12.72
CA ALA A 59 -21.04 -1.67 -11.71
C ALA A 59 -22.34 -2.44 -11.41
N LYS A 60 -23.50 -1.81 -11.59
CA LYS A 60 -24.82 -2.40 -11.34
C LYS A 60 -25.57 -2.78 -12.62
N VAL A 61 -24.95 -2.66 -13.80
CA VAL A 61 -25.57 -2.96 -15.10
C VAL A 61 -26.85 -2.13 -15.33
N LEU A 62 -26.82 -0.85 -14.94
CA LEU A 62 -27.92 0.12 -15.02
C LEU A 62 -27.72 1.17 -16.12
N LEU A 63 -26.73 1.02 -17.01
CA LEU A 63 -26.46 1.99 -18.09
C LEU A 63 -27.66 2.17 -19.04
N ASP A 64 -28.42 1.11 -19.33
CA ASP A 64 -29.67 1.20 -20.10
C ASP A 64 -30.74 2.02 -19.38
N ASN A 65 -30.86 1.86 -18.06
CA ASN A 65 -31.81 2.61 -17.24
C ASN A 65 -31.44 4.10 -17.24
N LEU A 66 -30.14 4.40 -17.10
CA LEU A 66 -29.63 5.77 -17.15
C LEU A 66 -29.89 6.42 -18.52
N LEU A 67 -29.62 5.72 -19.61
CA LEU A 67 -29.89 6.20 -20.98
C LEU A 67 -31.39 6.42 -21.22
N THR A 68 -32.24 5.51 -20.76
CA THR A 68 -33.70 5.63 -20.88
C THR A 68 -34.22 6.86 -20.13
N LEU A 69 -33.71 7.09 -18.92
CA LEU A 69 -34.04 8.28 -18.12
C LEU A 69 -33.53 9.55 -18.79
N ALA A 70 -32.31 9.54 -19.29
CA ALA A 70 -31.74 10.69 -19.98
C ALA A 70 -32.52 11.05 -21.25
N GLN A 71 -32.95 10.05 -22.03
CA GLN A 71 -33.82 10.24 -23.20
C GLN A 71 -35.17 10.87 -22.82
N LYS A 72 -35.76 10.41 -21.72
CA LYS A 72 -37.05 10.92 -21.25
C LYS A 72 -36.96 12.37 -20.75
N LEU A 73 -35.87 12.70 -20.06
CA LEU A 73 -35.69 14.02 -19.44
C LEU A 73 -35.13 15.07 -20.41
N ASN A 74 -34.28 14.67 -21.35
CA ASN A 74 -33.68 15.58 -22.33
C ASN A 74 -33.47 14.90 -23.69
N ARG A 75 -34.57 14.71 -24.42
CA ARG A 75 -34.58 14.02 -25.73
C ARG A 75 -33.66 14.67 -26.77
N ALA A 76 -33.58 16.00 -26.81
CA ALA A 76 -32.78 16.70 -27.82
C ALA A 76 -31.27 16.42 -27.65
N GLN A 77 -30.76 16.50 -26.42
CA GLN A 77 -29.37 16.15 -26.13
C GLN A 77 -29.12 14.65 -26.29
N PHE A 78 -30.13 13.82 -25.98
CA PHE A 78 -30.05 12.38 -26.19
C PHE A 78 -29.93 11.99 -27.68
N GLU A 79 -30.55 12.73 -28.59
CA GLU A 79 -30.39 12.46 -30.04
C GLU A 79 -29.03 12.98 -30.55
N LEU A 80 -28.52 14.07 -29.98
CA LEU A 80 -27.25 14.69 -30.39
C LEU A 80 -26.00 13.84 -30.09
N HIS A 81 -26.01 13.10 -28.98
CA HIS A 81 -24.82 12.35 -28.51
C HIS A 81 -24.83 10.85 -28.87
N GLN A 82 -25.70 10.41 -29.78
CA GLN A 82 -25.64 9.03 -30.30
C GLN A 82 -24.40 8.80 -31.18
N PRO A 83 -23.89 7.55 -31.27
CA PRO A 83 -24.39 6.32 -30.64
C PRO A 83 -23.91 6.13 -29.19
N TYR A 84 -24.74 5.49 -28.36
CA TYR A 84 -24.39 5.19 -26.95
C TYR A 84 -23.86 3.79 -26.72
N TYR A 85 -24.11 2.88 -27.64
CA TYR A 85 -23.58 1.52 -27.61
C TYR A 85 -23.55 0.91 -28.99
N GLU A 86 -22.73 -0.12 -29.14
CA GLU A 86 -22.72 -1.01 -30.30
C GLU A 86 -23.14 -2.42 -29.88
N LEU A 87 -23.87 -3.10 -30.75
CA LEU A 87 -24.26 -4.49 -30.55
C LEU A 87 -23.16 -5.38 -31.13
N SER A 88 -22.54 -6.20 -30.28
CA SER A 88 -21.54 -7.16 -30.76
C SER A 88 -22.22 -8.23 -31.65
N PRO A 89 -21.74 -8.47 -32.88
CA PRO A 89 -22.35 -9.43 -33.80
C PRO A 89 -22.18 -10.91 -33.41
N ASP A 90 -21.38 -11.24 -32.41
CA ASP A 90 -20.82 -12.60 -32.21
C ASP A 90 -21.75 -13.67 -31.61
N LEU A 91 -23.06 -13.46 -31.47
CA LEU A 91 -23.97 -14.45 -30.86
C LEU A 91 -25.35 -14.53 -31.50
N MET A 92 -25.43 -14.55 -32.84
CA MET A 92 -26.63 -15.06 -33.52
C MET A 92 -26.48 -16.57 -33.71
N PRO A 93 -27.35 -17.42 -33.13
CA PRO A 93 -27.33 -18.84 -33.41
C PRO A 93 -27.60 -19.05 -34.90
N SER A 94 -26.72 -19.78 -35.58
CA SER A 94 -26.89 -20.18 -36.97
C SER A 94 -28.22 -20.93 -37.12
N ALA A 95 -29.23 -20.26 -37.69
CA ALA A 95 -30.50 -20.91 -38.03
C ALA A 95 -30.21 -22.03 -39.04
N SER A 96 -30.60 -23.26 -38.68
CA SER A 96 -30.55 -24.40 -39.59
C SER A 96 -31.56 -24.21 -40.73
N PRO A 97 -31.20 -24.46 -42.00
CA PRO A 97 -32.12 -24.27 -43.12
C PRO A 97 -32.91 -25.54 -43.41
N SER A 98 -34.24 -25.45 -43.35
CA SER A 98 -35.16 -26.40 -43.97
C SER A 98 -35.47 -25.92 -45.40
N ALA A 99 -34.90 -26.63 -46.36
CA ALA A 99 -35.32 -26.94 -47.73
C ALA A 99 -36.11 -25.95 -48.63
N GLU A 100 -35.67 -25.95 -49.90
CA GLU A 100 -36.31 -25.54 -51.16
C GLU A 100 -36.30 -24.05 -51.57
N SER A 101 -35.26 -23.64 -52.32
CA SER A 101 -35.39 -23.39 -53.77
C SER A 101 -34.15 -22.67 -54.37
N HIS A 102 -33.77 -23.16 -55.56
CA HIS A 102 -32.98 -22.55 -56.64
C HIS A 102 -31.66 -21.81 -56.36
N HIS A 103 -30.58 -22.49 -56.78
CA HIS A 103 -29.33 -21.98 -57.36
C HIS A 103 -29.17 -20.46 -57.50
N THR A 104 -28.30 -19.88 -56.66
CA THR A 104 -27.20 -19.01 -57.16
C THR A 104 -25.99 -19.14 -56.24
N SER A 105 -24.88 -19.54 -56.84
CA SER A 105 -23.56 -19.67 -56.23
C SER A 105 -23.03 -18.31 -55.81
N ALA A 106 -23.08 -17.98 -54.53
CA ALA A 106 -22.30 -16.89 -53.94
C ALA A 106 -21.00 -17.47 -53.34
N SER A 107 -19.87 -17.10 -53.93
CA SER A 107 -18.53 -17.42 -53.42
C SER A 107 -18.38 -16.98 -51.97
N PRO A 108 -17.64 -17.73 -51.12
CA PRO A 108 -17.34 -17.31 -49.76
C PRO A 108 -16.60 -15.96 -49.82
N ALA A 109 -17.08 -14.99 -49.04
CA ALA A 109 -16.42 -13.70 -48.90
C ALA A 109 -14.94 -13.94 -48.53
N PRO A 110 -13.98 -13.28 -49.20
CA PRO A 110 -12.57 -13.50 -48.93
C PRO A 110 -12.30 -13.13 -47.46
N SER A 111 -11.80 -14.09 -46.69
CA SER A 111 -11.23 -13.83 -45.38
C SER A 111 -10.12 -12.79 -45.57
N ILE A 112 -10.40 -11.53 -45.21
CA ILE A 112 -9.40 -10.47 -45.22
C ILE A 112 -8.33 -10.91 -44.25
N LYS A 113 -7.17 -11.33 -44.76
CA LYS A 113 -5.98 -11.54 -43.93
C LYS A 113 -5.73 -10.22 -43.22
N LYS A 114 -5.99 -10.16 -41.91
CA LYS A 114 -5.60 -9.01 -41.07
C LYS A 114 -4.11 -8.80 -41.29
N SER A 115 -3.76 -7.67 -41.90
CA SER A 115 -2.36 -7.25 -42.04
C SER A 115 -1.77 -7.02 -40.65
N GLU A 116 -0.50 -7.36 -40.46
CA GLU A 116 0.20 -7.03 -39.21
C GLU A 116 0.08 -5.53 -38.89
N PRO A 117 -0.06 -5.14 -37.60
CA PRO A 117 -0.14 -3.75 -37.21
C PRO A 117 1.10 -2.97 -37.63
N GLN A 118 0.90 -1.74 -38.09
CA GLN A 118 1.99 -0.81 -38.36
C GLN A 118 2.51 -0.21 -37.05
N ILE A 119 3.83 -0.31 -36.81
CA ILE A 119 4.46 0.36 -35.67
C ILE A 119 5.03 1.70 -36.12
N ASN A 120 4.49 2.79 -35.59
CA ASN A 120 4.95 4.13 -35.89
C ASN A 120 5.69 4.75 -34.70
N ASN A 121 6.93 5.15 -34.90
CA ASN A 121 7.77 5.81 -33.90
C ASN A 121 8.16 7.22 -34.38
N PRO A 122 7.23 8.19 -34.37
CA PRO A 122 7.41 9.49 -35.01
C PRO A 122 8.54 10.33 -34.37
N ARG A 123 8.91 10.03 -33.11
CA ARG A 123 9.99 10.71 -32.40
C ARG A 123 11.34 10.01 -32.53
N ASN A 124 11.43 8.94 -33.31
CA ASN A 124 12.65 8.13 -33.47
C ASN A 124 13.26 7.73 -32.11
N LEU A 125 12.40 7.39 -31.13
CA LEU A 125 12.88 6.92 -29.83
C LEU A 125 13.70 5.65 -30.04
N PRO A 126 14.83 5.46 -29.33
CA PRO A 126 15.56 4.21 -29.45
C PRO A 126 14.61 3.07 -29.05
N LEU A 127 14.63 1.91 -29.70
CA LEU A 127 13.83 0.75 -29.32
C LEU A 127 14.76 -0.44 -29.04
N PRO A 128 14.47 -1.28 -28.04
CA PRO A 128 15.28 -2.48 -27.80
C PRO A 128 15.13 -3.51 -28.94
N PRO A 129 16.07 -4.45 -29.07
CA PRO A 129 16.02 -5.50 -30.09
C PRO A 129 14.72 -6.31 -30.04
N GLY A 130 14.01 -6.41 -31.18
CA GLY A 130 12.75 -7.16 -31.29
C GLY A 130 11.51 -6.45 -30.73
N ALA A 131 11.63 -5.16 -30.33
CA ALA A 131 10.49 -4.38 -29.85
C ALA A 131 9.34 -4.31 -30.87
N ASP A 132 9.66 -4.20 -32.17
CA ASP A 132 8.67 -4.18 -33.25
C ASP A 132 7.86 -5.48 -33.28
N ILE A 133 8.52 -6.63 -33.14
CA ILE A 133 7.89 -7.96 -33.08
C ILE A 133 6.98 -8.06 -31.85
N ILE A 134 7.47 -7.63 -30.67
CA ILE A 134 6.70 -7.66 -29.42
C ILE A 134 5.44 -6.79 -29.57
N LEU A 135 5.58 -5.57 -30.07
CA LEU A 135 4.45 -4.66 -30.27
C LEU A 135 3.45 -5.22 -31.28
N LYS A 136 3.93 -5.79 -32.39
CA LYS A 136 3.05 -6.37 -33.40
C LYS A 136 2.22 -7.54 -32.85
N LYS A 137 2.84 -8.41 -32.05
CA LYS A 137 2.15 -9.51 -31.38
C LYS A 137 1.17 -8.99 -30.31
N MET A 138 1.60 -8.05 -29.48
CA MET A 138 0.80 -7.47 -28.38
C MET A 138 -0.44 -6.72 -28.88
N PHE A 139 -0.36 -6.15 -30.09
CA PHE A 139 -1.43 -5.39 -30.72
C PHE A 139 -1.87 -6.01 -32.05
N ALA A 140 -1.90 -7.34 -32.15
CA ALA A 140 -2.20 -8.06 -33.39
C ALA A 140 -3.58 -7.72 -34.01
N ASP A 141 -4.54 -7.27 -33.20
CA ASP A 141 -5.88 -6.89 -33.63
C ASP A 141 -6.03 -5.41 -34.05
N TYR A 142 -4.92 -4.68 -34.08
CA TYR A 142 -4.90 -3.26 -34.42
C TYR A 142 -4.35 -3.03 -35.81
N TRP A 143 -4.77 -1.93 -36.43
CA TRP A 143 -4.18 -1.48 -37.69
C TRP A 143 -2.82 -0.81 -37.45
N ARG A 144 -2.69 -0.06 -36.36
CA ARG A 144 -1.49 0.74 -36.07
C ARG A 144 -1.28 0.95 -34.58
N VAL A 145 -0.01 1.06 -34.18
CA VAL A 145 0.41 1.48 -32.84
C VAL A 145 1.38 2.65 -32.99
N VAL A 146 1.06 3.79 -32.38
CA VAL A 146 1.92 4.98 -32.37
C VAL A 146 2.64 5.08 -31.03
N ILE A 147 3.97 5.10 -31.04
CA ILE A 147 4.79 5.33 -29.86
C ILE A 147 4.88 6.83 -29.60
N LEU A 148 4.27 7.29 -28.50
CA LEU A 148 4.14 8.71 -28.21
C LEU A 148 5.37 9.25 -27.48
N ARG A 149 5.85 8.53 -26.45
CA ARG A 149 7.02 8.87 -25.65
C ARG A 149 7.49 7.68 -24.82
N GLU A 150 8.68 7.82 -24.27
CA GLU A 150 9.24 6.95 -23.24
C GLU A 150 9.12 7.65 -21.88
N PHE A 151 8.79 6.89 -20.83
CA PHE A 151 8.90 7.34 -19.44
C PHE A 151 10.35 7.16 -18.98
N GLY A 152 10.81 7.95 -18.00
CA GLY A 152 12.20 7.98 -17.55
C GLY A 152 12.82 6.58 -17.39
N GLY A 153 14.06 6.42 -17.86
CA GLY A 153 14.74 5.12 -17.90
C GLY A 153 15.05 4.59 -16.49
N GLY A 154 14.47 3.45 -16.13
CA GLY A 154 14.78 2.75 -14.88
C GLY A 154 16.13 2.03 -14.93
N PHE A 155 16.76 1.85 -13.76
CA PHE A 155 18.05 1.14 -13.61
C PHE A 155 17.99 -0.36 -13.85
N SER A 156 16.79 -0.90 -14.09
CA SER A 156 16.56 -2.33 -14.33
C SER A 156 16.88 -2.75 -15.77
N GLY A 157 17.19 -1.80 -16.67
CA GLY A 157 17.29 -2.05 -18.10
C GLY A 157 15.93 -2.18 -18.80
N SER A 158 14.84 -2.06 -18.05
CA SER A 158 13.48 -2.01 -18.59
C SER A 158 13.19 -0.65 -19.20
N ARG A 159 12.36 -0.63 -20.24
CA ARG A 159 11.96 0.58 -20.95
C ARG A 159 10.45 0.67 -21.01
N ILE A 160 9.91 1.81 -20.61
CA ILE A 160 8.48 2.00 -20.44
C ILE A 160 8.02 3.04 -21.45
N PHE A 161 7.05 2.70 -22.28
CA PHE A 161 6.54 3.59 -23.33
C PHE A 161 5.06 3.86 -23.16
N LEU A 162 4.67 5.07 -23.55
CA LEU A 162 3.27 5.41 -23.80
C LEU A 162 2.97 5.18 -25.28
N VAL A 163 1.97 4.34 -25.56
CA VAL A 163 1.55 4.02 -26.93
C VAL A 163 0.08 4.32 -27.15
N GLN A 164 -0.25 4.63 -28.40
CA GLN A 164 -1.60 4.89 -28.87
C GLN A 164 -1.98 3.84 -29.93
N PRO A 165 -2.73 2.79 -29.56
CA PRO A 165 -3.24 1.83 -30.53
C PRO A 165 -4.44 2.39 -31.32
N GLN A 166 -4.60 1.91 -32.55
CA GLN A 166 -5.66 2.31 -33.50
C GLN A 166 -6.20 1.08 -34.23
N HIS A 167 -7.50 0.80 -34.13
CA HIS A 167 -8.12 -0.36 -34.80
C HIS A 167 -8.29 -0.14 -36.30
N ASP A 168 -8.59 1.11 -36.69
CA ASP A 168 -8.69 1.55 -38.07
C ASP A 168 -8.08 2.97 -38.22
N PRO A 169 -7.92 3.50 -39.44
CA PRO A 169 -7.30 4.80 -39.67
C PRO A 169 -8.00 6.01 -39.01
N HIS A 170 -9.23 5.84 -38.56
CA HIS A 170 -10.08 6.91 -38.03
C HIS A 170 -10.36 6.77 -36.53
N VAL A 171 -10.23 5.57 -35.95
CA VAL A 171 -10.55 5.29 -34.55
C VAL A 171 -9.29 4.98 -33.74
N ALA A 172 -8.87 5.95 -32.92
CA ALA A 172 -7.88 5.75 -31.87
C ALA A 172 -8.54 5.15 -30.61
N GLU A 173 -7.93 4.13 -30.02
CA GLU A 173 -8.39 3.59 -28.72
C GLU A 173 -7.84 4.44 -27.57
N LEU A 174 -7.95 3.97 -26.33
CA LEU A 174 -7.30 4.59 -25.18
C LEU A 174 -5.79 4.34 -25.24
N ARG A 175 -5.01 5.32 -24.77
CA ARG A 175 -3.57 5.19 -24.59
C ARG A 175 -3.25 4.03 -23.64
N ALA A 176 -2.18 3.30 -23.92
CA ALA A 176 -1.69 2.21 -23.08
C ALA A 176 -0.24 2.46 -22.67
N VAL A 177 0.13 2.01 -21.47
CA VAL A 177 1.52 1.94 -21.06
C VAL A 177 2.03 0.54 -21.37
N ILE A 178 3.22 0.45 -21.94
CA ILE A 178 3.89 -0.81 -22.19
C ILE A 178 5.24 -0.80 -21.50
N LYS A 179 5.65 -1.96 -21.00
CA LYS A 179 7.00 -2.19 -20.48
C LYS A 179 7.68 -3.24 -21.35
N LEU A 180 8.88 -2.94 -21.81
CA LEU A 180 9.75 -3.84 -22.54
C LEU A 180 11.00 -4.11 -21.69
N ALA A 181 11.35 -5.38 -21.48
CA ALA A 181 12.53 -5.79 -20.71
C ALA A 181 13.02 -7.17 -21.17
N SER A 182 14.05 -7.73 -20.53
CA SER A 182 14.43 -9.13 -20.75
C SER A 182 13.25 -10.06 -20.42
N CYS A 183 13.16 -11.22 -21.09
CA CYS A 183 12.11 -12.21 -20.84
C CYS A 183 12.00 -12.55 -19.34
N SER A 184 13.14 -12.74 -18.68
CA SER A 184 13.22 -13.09 -17.26
C SER A 184 12.64 -12.01 -16.32
N LEU A 185 12.81 -10.72 -16.65
CA LEU A 185 12.21 -9.62 -15.87
C LEU A 185 10.71 -9.52 -16.12
N ILE A 186 10.27 -9.69 -17.36
CA ILE A 186 8.85 -9.68 -17.75
C ILE A 186 8.10 -10.84 -17.09
N GLU A 187 8.69 -12.04 -17.07
CA GLU A 187 8.13 -13.20 -16.38
C GLU A 187 8.10 -13.00 -14.86
N LYS A 188 9.16 -12.43 -14.27
CA LYS A 188 9.20 -12.11 -12.84
C LYS A 188 8.04 -11.19 -12.47
N GLU A 189 7.86 -10.11 -13.23
CA GLU A 189 6.79 -9.16 -12.99
C GLU A 189 5.40 -9.75 -13.23
N TRP A 190 5.21 -10.50 -14.32
CA TRP A 190 3.93 -11.15 -14.58
C TRP A 190 3.55 -12.11 -13.44
N ARG A 191 4.51 -12.90 -12.95
CA ARG A 191 4.29 -13.80 -11.83
C ARG A 191 3.92 -13.03 -10.57
N ALA A 192 4.66 -11.97 -10.24
CA ALA A 192 4.40 -11.12 -9.09
C ALA A 192 3.03 -10.44 -9.19
N TYR A 193 2.68 -9.88 -10.35
CA TYR A 193 1.35 -9.33 -10.61
C TYR A 193 0.26 -10.39 -10.36
N ARG A 194 0.39 -11.58 -10.92
CA ARG A 194 -0.60 -12.65 -10.78
C ARG A 194 -0.73 -13.19 -9.34
N SER A 195 0.37 -13.31 -8.61
CA SER A 195 0.35 -13.90 -7.26
C SER A 195 -0.05 -12.93 -6.15
N CYS A 196 0.18 -11.64 -6.39
CA CYS A 196 0.20 -10.63 -5.33
C CYS A 196 -0.77 -9.48 -5.61
N ILE A 197 -1.01 -9.13 -6.87
CA ILE A 197 -1.75 -7.93 -7.25
C ILE A 197 -3.13 -8.25 -7.82
N CYS A 198 -3.17 -9.10 -8.86
CA CYS A 198 -4.39 -9.60 -9.48
C CYS A 198 -5.27 -10.20 -8.38
N ASP A 199 -6.49 -9.67 -8.21
CA ASP A 199 -7.50 -10.08 -7.23
C ASP A 199 -7.34 -9.57 -5.78
N GLN A 200 -6.18 -9.03 -5.39
CA GLN A 200 -5.95 -8.57 -4.01
C GLN A 200 -6.06 -7.04 -3.85
N MET A 201 -5.76 -6.28 -4.90
CA MET A 201 -5.76 -4.82 -4.86
C MET A 201 -6.81 -4.26 -5.82
N PRO A 202 -8.02 -3.90 -5.33
CA PRO A 202 -9.01 -3.25 -6.17
C PRO A 202 -8.49 -1.90 -6.64
N HIS A 203 -8.85 -1.49 -7.85
CA HIS A 203 -8.45 -0.21 -8.48
C HIS A 203 -6.97 -0.08 -8.86
N ILE A 204 -6.20 -1.17 -8.86
CA ILE A 204 -4.86 -1.17 -9.42
C ILE A 204 -4.91 -1.33 -10.94
N THR A 205 -3.90 -0.80 -11.63
CA THR A 205 -3.76 -0.92 -13.09
C THR A 205 -3.71 -2.38 -13.51
N GLU A 206 -4.61 -2.77 -14.41
CA GLU A 206 -4.64 -4.14 -14.92
C GLU A 206 -3.50 -4.36 -15.92
N VAL A 207 -2.78 -5.47 -15.78
CA VAL A 207 -1.87 -5.96 -16.82
C VAL A 207 -2.72 -6.77 -17.81
N ARG A 208 -2.93 -6.21 -19.02
CA ARG A 208 -3.85 -6.74 -20.01
C ARG A 208 -3.16 -7.80 -20.89
N GLY A 209 -3.69 -9.01 -20.84
CA GLY A 209 -3.21 -10.14 -21.64
C GLY A 209 -1.97 -10.80 -21.05
N GLU A 210 -1.55 -11.92 -21.67
CA GLU A 210 -0.33 -12.61 -21.29
C GLU A 210 0.92 -11.86 -21.78
N PRO A 211 2.09 -12.06 -21.14
CA PRO A 211 3.34 -11.50 -21.61
C PRO A 211 3.67 -11.94 -23.04
N VAL A 212 4.25 -11.02 -23.81
CA VAL A 212 4.63 -11.29 -25.19
C VAL A 212 6.15 -11.37 -25.29
N PHE A 213 6.66 -12.44 -25.89
CA PHE A 213 8.10 -12.68 -26.03
C PHE A 213 8.58 -12.69 -27.49
N ALA A 214 9.83 -12.26 -27.69
CA ALA A 214 10.57 -12.34 -28.93
C ALA A 214 11.81 -13.22 -28.79
N GLU A 215 12.29 -13.77 -29.91
CA GLU A 215 13.51 -14.60 -29.96
C GLU A 215 14.78 -13.83 -29.59
N SER A 216 14.72 -12.49 -29.56
CA SER A 216 15.82 -11.61 -29.12
C SER A 216 16.10 -11.66 -27.62
N GLY A 217 15.36 -12.45 -26.83
CA GLY A 217 15.46 -12.49 -25.37
C GLY A 217 14.74 -11.33 -24.66
N TRP A 218 13.95 -10.55 -25.40
CA TRP A 218 13.08 -9.50 -24.86
C TRP A 218 11.62 -9.93 -24.79
N GLY A 219 10.91 -9.40 -23.80
CA GLY A 219 9.47 -9.52 -23.69
C GLY A 219 8.79 -8.17 -23.42
N GLY A 220 7.46 -8.18 -23.37
CA GLY A 220 6.67 -7.01 -23.03
C GLY A 220 5.39 -7.30 -22.24
N LEU A 221 5.00 -6.32 -21.42
CA LEU A 221 3.73 -6.25 -20.69
C LEU A 221 2.95 -5.00 -21.14
N ARG A 222 1.61 -5.09 -21.11
CA ARG A 222 0.68 -3.99 -21.40
C ARG A 222 -0.11 -3.65 -20.14
N TYR A 223 -0.06 -2.40 -19.71
CA TYR A 223 -0.90 -1.89 -18.63
C TYR A 223 -2.06 -1.09 -19.22
N LEU A 224 -3.28 -1.38 -18.74
CA LEU A 224 -4.48 -0.64 -19.10
C LEU A 224 -4.70 0.48 -18.09
N LEU A 225 -4.49 1.72 -18.51
CA LEU A 225 -4.79 2.88 -17.67
C LEU A 225 -6.29 3.14 -17.69
N LEU A 226 -6.91 3.08 -16.52
CA LEU A 226 -8.34 3.34 -16.34
C LEU A 226 -8.56 4.85 -16.28
N GLY A 227 -9.12 5.39 -17.35
CA GLY A 227 -9.36 6.82 -17.53
C GLY A 227 -9.77 7.04 -18.97
N SER A 228 -10.42 8.16 -19.30
CA SER A 228 -10.93 8.37 -20.67
C SER A 228 -9.84 8.38 -21.76
N GLY A 229 -8.55 8.18 -21.44
CA GLY A 229 -7.43 8.01 -22.38
C GLY A 229 -7.18 9.23 -23.26
N VAL A 230 -7.98 10.28 -23.08
CA VAL A 230 -7.92 11.55 -23.79
C VAL A 230 -6.75 12.41 -23.28
N PHE A 231 -6.33 12.21 -22.02
CA PHE A 231 -5.48 13.19 -21.33
C PHE A 231 -3.99 12.80 -21.27
N ASP A 232 -3.17 13.82 -21.04
CA ASP A 232 -1.74 13.67 -20.82
C ASP A 232 -1.49 13.18 -19.40
N ILE A 233 -1.03 11.94 -19.30
CA ILE A 233 -0.51 11.36 -18.07
C ILE A 233 0.95 11.80 -17.85
N GLU A 234 1.49 11.60 -16.65
CA GLU A 234 2.92 11.79 -16.33
C GLU A 234 3.29 10.99 -15.07
N SER A 235 4.57 10.91 -14.71
CA SER A 235 4.97 10.32 -13.43
C SER A 235 4.66 11.25 -12.26
N MET A 236 4.43 10.70 -11.07
CA MET A 236 4.23 11.48 -9.84
C MET A 236 5.43 12.39 -9.57
N TYR A 237 6.65 11.94 -9.90
CA TYR A 237 7.85 12.78 -9.83
C TYR A 237 7.71 14.04 -10.68
N SER A 238 7.33 13.91 -11.95
CA SER A 238 7.13 15.06 -12.86
C SER A 238 5.98 15.96 -12.40
N PHE A 239 4.88 15.35 -11.95
CA PHE A 239 3.70 16.05 -11.44
C PHE A 239 4.04 16.93 -10.22
N CYS A 240 4.72 16.39 -9.21
CA CYS A 240 5.06 17.10 -7.97
C CYS A 240 5.93 18.35 -8.17
N ARG A 241 6.73 18.42 -9.24
CA ARG A 241 7.60 19.58 -9.53
C ARG A 241 6.79 20.82 -9.90
N ARG A 242 5.61 20.64 -10.51
CA ARG A 242 4.79 21.71 -11.07
C ARG A 242 3.43 21.89 -10.39
N ALA A 243 2.89 20.83 -9.79
CA ALA A 243 1.55 20.84 -9.17
C ALA A 243 1.48 21.69 -7.89
N SER A 244 0.27 22.12 -7.54
CA SER A 244 0.02 22.79 -6.26
C SER A 244 0.05 21.78 -5.10
N ILE A 245 0.11 22.28 -3.86
CA ILE A 245 0.06 21.41 -2.66
C ILE A 245 -1.26 20.64 -2.61
N GLU A 246 -2.37 21.30 -2.94
CA GLU A 246 -3.71 20.71 -2.93
C GLU A 246 -3.83 19.57 -3.95
N ASP A 247 -3.26 19.76 -5.15
CA ASP A 247 -3.26 18.74 -6.21
C ASP A 247 -2.36 17.55 -5.85
N ILE A 248 -1.19 17.82 -5.26
CA ILE A 248 -0.29 16.77 -4.73
C ILE A 248 -0.98 15.99 -3.62
N GLN A 249 -1.58 16.67 -2.65
CA GLN A 249 -2.31 16.03 -1.55
C GLN A 249 -3.48 15.19 -2.06
N PHE A 250 -4.17 15.68 -3.09
CA PHE A 250 -5.24 14.92 -3.71
C PHE A 250 -4.71 13.64 -4.39
N ALA A 251 -3.69 13.76 -5.24
CA ALA A 251 -3.10 12.61 -5.94
C ALA A 251 -2.53 11.59 -4.95
N LEU A 252 -1.85 12.07 -3.89
CA LEU A 252 -1.36 11.24 -2.80
C LEU A 252 -2.51 10.57 -2.04
N GLY A 253 -3.60 11.30 -1.75
CA GLY A 253 -4.79 10.72 -1.12
C GLY A 253 -5.42 9.60 -1.96
N ARG A 254 -5.41 9.73 -3.29
CA ARG A 254 -5.83 8.65 -4.20
C ARG A 254 -4.87 7.47 -4.14
N LEU A 255 -3.57 7.72 -4.19
CA LEU A 255 -2.54 6.68 -4.10
C LEU A 255 -2.67 5.88 -2.80
N LEU A 256 -2.81 6.57 -1.67
CA LEU A 256 -2.93 5.93 -0.36
C LEU A 256 -4.19 5.05 -0.28
N LYS A 257 -5.29 5.43 -0.95
CA LYS A 257 -6.48 4.58 -1.08
C LYS A 257 -6.25 3.33 -1.95
N VAL A 258 -5.41 3.42 -2.99
CA VAL A 258 -5.07 2.25 -3.83
C VAL A 258 -4.31 1.20 -3.03
N ILE A 259 -3.42 1.61 -2.13
CA ILE A 259 -2.62 0.69 -1.30
C ILE A 259 -3.29 0.32 0.04
N GLU A 260 -4.33 1.03 0.45
CA GLU A 260 -5.05 0.81 1.71
C GLU A 260 -5.60 -0.62 1.88
N PRO A 261 -6.21 -1.27 0.86
CA PRO A 261 -6.68 -2.65 0.98
C PRO A 261 -5.61 -3.62 1.46
N GLY A 262 -4.37 -3.49 0.98
CA GLY A 262 -3.25 -4.33 1.43
C GLY A 262 -3.01 -4.20 2.93
N VAL A 263 -3.14 -3.00 3.48
CA VAL A 263 -3.00 -2.75 4.93
C VAL A 263 -4.18 -3.31 5.71
N GLN A 264 -5.40 -3.13 5.20
CA GLN A 264 -6.63 -3.63 5.85
C GLN A 264 -6.66 -5.16 5.94
N PHE A 265 -6.13 -5.85 4.92
CA PHE A 265 -6.05 -7.32 4.87
C PHE A 265 -4.70 -7.88 5.33
N SER A 266 -3.89 -7.06 6.00
CA SER A 266 -2.61 -7.48 6.54
C SER A 266 -2.76 -8.54 7.64
N GLN A 267 -1.74 -9.39 7.78
CA GLN A 267 -1.63 -10.39 8.83
C GLN A 267 -0.54 -9.99 9.82
N ALA A 268 -0.74 -10.28 11.10
CA ALA A 268 0.31 -10.09 12.08
C ALA A 268 1.36 -11.21 11.97
N ASP A 269 2.64 -10.82 11.90
CA ASP A 269 3.77 -11.71 12.10
C ASP A 269 4.40 -11.39 13.46
N PRO A 270 4.32 -12.30 14.46
CA PRO A 270 4.82 -12.04 15.80
C PRO A 270 6.36 -12.14 15.91
N ALA A 271 7.04 -12.66 14.90
CA ALA A 271 8.48 -12.92 14.90
C ALA A 271 9.13 -12.46 13.58
N PHE A 272 8.73 -11.29 13.11
CA PHE A 272 9.23 -10.69 11.88
C PHE A 272 10.71 -10.32 12.02
N HIS A 273 11.57 -10.91 11.19
CA HIS A 273 12.99 -10.65 11.16
C HIS A 273 13.31 -9.51 10.19
N LEU A 274 13.79 -8.36 10.68
CA LEU A 274 14.07 -7.21 9.82
C LEU A 274 15.13 -7.53 8.75
N GLN A 275 16.19 -8.27 9.09
CA GLN A 275 17.21 -8.70 8.13
C GLN A 275 16.61 -9.41 6.92
N ALA A 276 15.65 -10.29 7.15
CA ALA A 276 15.10 -11.15 6.12
C ALA A 276 14.41 -10.33 5.00
N SER A 277 13.82 -9.20 5.39
CA SER A 277 13.00 -8.31 4.57
C SER A 277 13.77 -7.10 4.02
N TYR A 278 14.62 -6.48 4.83
CA TYR A 278 15.31 -5.22 4.51
C TYR A 278 16.74 -5.38 4.01
N ASP A 279 17.37 -6.55 4.12
CA ASP A 279 18.77 -6.73 3.68
C ASP A 279 18.95 -6.42 2.17
N GLN A 280 17.92 -6.66 1.35
CA GLN A 280 17.92 -6.31 -0.08
C GLN A 280 17.86 -4.79 -0.38
N VAL A 281 17.41 -3.96 0.56
CA VAL A 281 17.36 -2.50 0.36
C VAL A 281 18.75 -1.87 0.49
N LEU A 282 19.66 -2.51 1.21
CA LEU A 282 21.05 -2.10 1.37
C LEU A 282 21.93 -2.53 0.17
N PRO A 283 23.20 -2.07 0.08
CA PRO A 283 24.19 -2.71 -0.79
C PRO A 283 24.29 -4.22 -0.52
N VAL A 284 24.75 -5.02 -1.48
CA VAL A 284 24.98 -6.45 -1.26
C VAL A 284 25.96 -6.68 -0.09
N ASN A 285 25.77 -7.76 0.65
CA ASN A 285 26.60 -8.13 1.80
C ASN A 285 28.06 -8.27 1.38
N LEU A 286 28.30 -8.97 0.25
CA LEU A 286 29.61 -9.12 -0.37
C LEU A 286 29.51 -8.94 -1.88
N LEU A 287 30.50 -8.24 -2.43
CA LEU A 287 30.84 -8.25 -3.83
C LEU A 287 32.04 -9.17 -4.01
N VAL A 288 31.91 -10.17 -4.86
CA VAL A 288 32.88 -11.25 -5.06
C VAL A 288 33.25 -11.31 -6.53
N GLU A 289 34.54 -11.43 -6.79
CA GLU A 289 35.12 -11.64 -8.12
C GLU A 289 35.60 -13.10 -8.22
N PRO A 290 35.16 -13.88 -9.22
CA PRO A 290 35.63 -15.25 -9.42
C PRO A 290 37.16 -15.30 -9.58
N ALA A 291 37.82 -16.11 -8.75
CA ALA A 291 39.27 -16.21 -8.71
C ALA A 291 39.70 -17.50 -8.02
N SER A 292 40.73 -18.17 -8.55
CA SER A 292 41.32 -19.32 -7.88
C SER A 292 42.14 -18.88 -6.66
N PRO A 293 41.95 -19.52 -5.51
CA PRO A 293 42.72 -19.20 -4.31
C PRO A 293 44.20 -19.61 -4.48
N PRO A 294 45.16 -18.80 -4.00
CA PRO A 294 46.56 -19.20 -3.94
C PRO A 294 46.76 -20.49 -3.14
N SER A 295 47.78 -21.27 -3.48
CA SER A 295 48.16 -22.47 -2.71
C SER A 295 48.34 -22.13 -1.22
N GLY A 296 47.56 -22.78 -0.35
CA GLY A 296 47.60 -22.57 1.10
C GLY A 296 46.73 -21.44 1.63
N ALA A 297 46.02 -20.70 0.77
CA ALA A 297 45.04 -19.71 1.23
C ALA A 297 43.85 -20.39 1.92
N SER A 298 43.38 -19.80 3.03
CA SER A 298 42.16 -20.25 3.70
C SER A 298 40.93 -19.83 2.88
N ILE A 299 40.03 -20.77 2.61
CA ILE A 299 38.80 -20.54 1.85
C ILE A 299 37.61 -20.64 2.80
N TYR A 300 36.79 -19.60 2.88
CA TYR A 300 35.55 -19.63 3.65
C TYR A 300 34.41 -20.17 2.79
N THR A 301 33.82 -21.29 3.21
CA THR A 301 32.63 -21.81 2.52
C THR A 301 31.38 -21.10 3.03
N ILE A 302 30.68 -20.43 2.12
CA ILE A 302 29.45 -19.70 2.41
C ILE A 302 28.31 -20.38 1.66
N SER A 303 27.25 -20.70 2.39
CA SER A 303 26.01 -21.25 1.85
C SER A 303 24.82 -20.65 2.59
N PRO A 304 23.58 -20.80 2.09
CA PRO A 304 22.38 -20.33 2.80
C PRO A 304 22.22 -20.86 4.23
N ASP A 305 22.84 -22.00 4.55
CA ASP A 305 22.79 -22.64 5.88
C ASP A 305 24.05 -22.37 6.72
N ASN A 306 25.11 -21.84 6.10
CA ASN A 306 26.38 -21.52 6.74
C ASN A 306 26.82 -20.10 6.35
N LEU A 307 26.11 -19.12 6.89
CA LEU A 307 26.46 -17.70 6.71
C LEU A 307 27.66 -17.32 7.59
N PRO A 308 28.45 -16.30 7.20
CA PRO A 308 29.62 -15.88 7.97
C PRO A 308 29.22 -15.39 9.36
N THR A 309 29.81 -16.00 10.41
CA THR A 309 29.63 -15.56 11.81
C THR A 309 30.58 -14.44 12.21
N ARG A 310 31.63 -14.20 11.41
CA ARG A 310 32.55 -13.08 11.56
C ARG A 310 32.51 -12.18 10.31
N PRO A 311 32.82 -10.88 10.46
CA PRO A 311 32.98 -9.99 9.32
C PRO A 311 34.12 -10.48 8.40
N LEU A 312 33.79 -10.71 7.13
CA LEU A 312 34.78 -10.94 6.08
C LEU A 312 35.43 -9.61 5.68
N GLN A 313 36.66 -9.67 5.20
CA GLN A 313 37.44 -8.52 4.78
C GLN A 313 37.65 -8.54 3.26
N VAL A 314 37.95 -7.37 2.69
CA VAL A 314 38.39 -7.28 1.30
C VAL A 314 39.70 -8.07 1.15
N GLY A 315 39.75 -8.97 0.17
CA GLY A 315 40.87 -9.88 -0.08
C GLY A 315 40.65 -11.32 0.41
N ASP A 316 39.65 -11.57 1.27
CA ASP A 316 39.32 -12.92 1.71
C ASP A 316 38.85 -13.79 0.53
N TYR A 317 39.23 -15.07 0.53
CA TYR A 317 38.75 -16.05 -0.44
C TYR A 317 37.54 -16.80 0.11
N VAL A 318 36.51 -16.91 -0.72
CA VAL A 318 35.24 -17.54 -0.39
C VAL A 318 34.88 -18.58 -1.44
N ARG A 319 34.17 -19.62 -1.01
CA ARG A 319 33.47 -20.56 -1.89
C ARG A 319 31.98 -20.41 -1.66
N LEU A 320 31.27 -19.87 -2.64
CA LEU A 320 29.83 -19.67 -2.61
C LEU A 320 29.14 -20.91 -3.17
N SER A 321 28.08 -21.40 -2.52
CA SER A 321 27.31 -22.55 -3.02
C SER A 321 25.86 -22.50 -2.54
N GLY A 322 24.93 -23.06 -3.31
CA GLY A 322 23.52 -23.23 -2.90
C GLY A 322 22.69 -21.94 -2.91
N PHE A 323 23.27 -20.80 -3.29
CA PHE A 323 22.51 -19.56 -3.48
C PHE A 323 21.74 -19.58 -4.80
N VAL A 324 20.64 -18.85 -4.85
CA VAL A 324 19.81 -18.70 -6.04
C VAL A 324 20.10 -17.38 -6.75
N VAL A 325 20.15 -17.38 -8.07
CA VAL A 325 20.27 -16.16 -8.89
C VAL A 325 18.96 -15.39 -8.85
N THR A 326 18.98 -14.15 -8.35
CA THR A 326 17.80 -13.27 -8.26
C THR A 326 17.83 -12.12 -9.26
N LYS A 327 19.00 -11.76 -9.78
CA LYS A 327 19.17 -10.76 -10.84
C LYS A 327 20.33 -11.14 -11.75
N VAL A 328 20.14 -10.99 -13.05
CA VAL A 328 21.18 -11.08 -14.08
C VAL A 328 21.34 -9.70 -14.70
N ASP A 329 22.56 -9.15 -14.68
CA ASP A 329 22.90 -7.83 -15.21
C ASP A 329 23.90 -8.00 -16.35
N LEU A 330 23.37 -8.06 -17.58
CA LEU A 330 24.17 -8.27 -18.79
C LEU A 330 25.09 -7.08 -19.09
N THR A 331 24.65 -5.85 -18.76
CA THR A 331 25.42 -4.62 -18.98
C THR A 331 26.66 -4.58 -18.12
N HIS A 332 26.52 -4.95 -16.84
CA HIS A 332 27.63 -4.95 -15.89
C HIS A 332 28.30 -6.32 -15.72
N GLN A 333 27.90 -7.32 -16.52
CA GLN A 333 28.41 -8.70 -16.46
C GLN A 333 28.46 -9.24 -15.03
N SER A 334 27.33 -9.09 -14.32
CA SER A 334 27.21 -9.48 -12.92
C SER A 334 25.89 -10.19 -12.66
N ILE A 335 25.89 -11.03 -11.63
CA ILE A 335 24.67 -11.66 -11.13
C ILE A 335 24.54 -11.38 -9.64
N THR A 336 23.31 -11.13 -9.18
CA THR A 336 23.00 -11.04 -7.76
C THR A 336 22.42 -12.36 -7.31
N LEU A 337 22.95 -12.86 -6.21
CA LEU A 337 22.57 -14.10 -5.58
C LEU A 337 21.85 -13.80 -4.27
N ASN A 338 20.91 -14.64 -3.89
CA ASN A 338 20.24 -14.57 -2.60
C ASN A 338 19.97 -15.97 -2.04
N ARG A 339 19.46 -16.04 -0.81
CA ARG A 339 18.99 -17.30 -0.22
C ARG A 339 17.79 -17.81 -1.01
N PRO A 340 17.69 -19.12 -1.25
CA PRO A 340 16.49 -19.70 -1.85
C PRO A 340 15.29 -19.46 -0.95
N THR A 341 14.14 -19.13 -1.54
CA THR A 341 12.89 -18.93 -0.80
C THR A 341 12.45 -20.24 -0.15
N VAL A 342 12.27 -20.24 1.17
CA VAL A 342 11.74 -21.40 1.92
C VAL A 342 10.21 -21.48 1.78
N SER A 343 9.65 -22.68 1.91
CA SER A 343 8.23 -23.01 1.66
C SER A 343 7.19 -22.15 2.38
N ASN A 344 7.57 -21.39 3.40
CA ASN A 344 6.66 -20.54 4.17
C ASN A 344 6.42 -19.16 3.52
N GLY A 345 7.08 -18.84 2.41
CA GLY A 345 6.83 -17.64 1.61
C GLY A 345 7.31 -16.31 2.23
N PHE A 346 7.94 -16.35 3.40
CA PHE A 346 8.60 -15.18 3.99
C PHE A 346 9.96 -14.94 3.34
N PRO A 347 10.36 -13.66 3.14
CA PRO A 347 11.65 -13.35 2.57
C PRO A 347 12.75 -13.82 3.52
N VAL A 348 13.77 -14.47 2.98
CA VAL A 348 15.06 -14.69 3.64
C VAL A 348 16.11 -14.05 2.76
N SER A 349 16.98 -13.22 3.35
CA SER A 349 17.94 -12.46 2.55
C SER A 349 19.35 -12.55 3.10
N TYR A 350 20.27 -12.82 2.18
CA TYR A 350 21.69 -12.58 2.29
C TYR A 350 22.20 -12.31 0.88
N CYS A 351 22.20 -11.03 0.49
CA CYS A 351 22.47 -10.62 -0.88
C CYS A 351 23.97 -10.68 -1.20
N LEU A 352 24.34 -11.39 -2.25
CA LEU A 352 25.71 -11.46 -2.76
C LEU A 352 25.73 -11.00 -4.22
N ARG A 353 26.86 -10.47 -4.69
CA ARG A 353 27.04 -10.19 -6.12
C ARG A 353 28.33 -10.81 -6.62
N LEU A 354 28.20 -11.61 -7.69
CA LEU A 354 29.32 -12.02 -8.52
C LEU A 354 29.45 -11.05 -9.68
N GLN A 355 30.64 -10.53 -9.93
CA GLN A 355 30.90 -9.62 -11.06
C GLN A 355 32.08 -10.10 -11.90
N ASN A 356 32.28 -9.44 -13.05
CA ASN A 356 33.35 -9.74 -14.00
C ASN A 356 33.19 -11.14 -14.64
N LEU A 357 31.93 -11.51 -14.94
CA LEU A 357 31.54 -12.81 -15.51
C LEU A 357 31.57 -12.82 -17.05
N ALA A 358 32.57 -12.14 -17.64
CA ALA A 358 32.69 -12.02 -19.09
C ALA A 358 32.77 -13.41 -19.75
N GLY A 359 31.86 -13.68 -20.70
CA GLY A 359 31.82 -14.95 -21.44
C GLY A 359 31.15 -16.12 -20.72
N THR A 360 30.60 -15.92 -19.51
CA THR A 360 29.87 -16.96 -18.78
C THR A 360 28.44 -16.56 -18.39
N MET A 361 27.99 -15.36 -18.80
CA MET A 361 26.65 -14.86 -18.49
C MET A 361 25.52 -15.79 -18.96
N ASP A 362 25.71 -16.48 -20.10
CA ASP A 362 24.72 -17.42 -20.65
C ASP A 362 24.51 -18.67 -19.78
N ASN A 363 25.34 -18.88 -18.76
CA ASN A 363 25.21 -20.00 -17.82
C ASN A 363 24.30 -19.70 -16.63
N TYR A 364 23.75 -18.49 -16.54
CA TYR A 364 23.01 -18.01 -15.38
C TYR A 364 21.59 -17.56 -15.74
N ASP A 365 20.61 -18.29 -15.21
CA ASP A 365 19.19 -17.96 -15.29
C ASP A 365 18.64 -17.52 -13.93
N ILE A 366 17.63 -16.64 -13.95
CA ILE A 366 16.92 -16.27 -12.71
C ILE A 366 16.25 -17.51 -12.12
N ASN A 367 16.34 -17.68 -10.80
CA ASN A 367 15.92 -18.85 -10.02
C ASN A 367 16.84 -20.09 -10.14
N GLN A 368 17.94 -20.01 -10.88
CA GLN A 368 18.95 -21.06 -10.88
C GLN A 368 19.71 -21.08 -9.56
N ILE A 369 19.88 -22.27 -8.97
CA ILE A 369 20.84 -22.48 -7.88
C ILE A 369 22.23 -22.58 -8.50
N ILE A 370 23.16 -21.76 -8.03
CA ILE A 370 24.52 -21.77 -8.58
C ILE A 370 25.29 -23.01 -8.13
N GLU A 371 26.09 -23.55 -9.06
CA GLU A 371 27.18 -24.47 -8.73
C GLU A 371 28.21 -23.77 -7.83
N PRO A 372 29.04 -24.52 -7.08
CA PRO A 372 30.07 -23.92 -6.24
C PRO A 372 31.00 -23.00 -7.04
N VAL A 373 31.09 -21.72 -6.64
CA VAL A 373 31.98 -20.72 -7.24
C VAL A 373 32.98 -20.25 -6.20
N GLU A 374 34.26 -20.35 -6.52
CA GLU A 374 35.34 -19.75 -5.73
C GLU A 374 35.61 -18.33 -6.21
N GLY A 375 35.83 -17.42 -5.27
CA GLY A 375 36.13 -16.04 -5.57
C GLY A 375 36.77 -15.28 -4.43
N ARG A 376 37.23 -14.09 -4.75
CA ARG A 376 37.82 -13.14 -3.81
C ARG A 376 36.79 -12.07 -3.46
N VAL A 377 36.61 -11.80 -2.19
CA VAL A 377 35.82 -10.65 -1.71
C VAL A 377 36.55 -9.38 -2.12
N ILE A 378 35.92 -8.57 -2.94
CA ILE A 378 36.48 -7.29 -3.41
C ILE A 378 35.85 -6.09 -2.74
N GLN A 379 34.64 -6.26 -2.19
CA GLN A 379 33.97 -5.22 -1.39
C GLN A 379 33.00 -5.86 -0.41
N THR A 380 32.89 -5.28 0.78
CA THR A 380 31.87 -5.63 1.78
C THR A 380 30.86 -4.50 1.88
N ARG A 381 29.65 -4.80 2.37
CA ARG A 381 28.62 -3.77 2.60
C ARG A 381 29.12 -2.60 3.44
N ALA A 382 29.84 -2.88 4.53
CA ALA A 382 30.36 -1.84 5.41
C ALA A 382 31.34 -0.92 4.68
N VAL A 383 32.34 -1.50 4.00
CA VAL A 383 33.31 -0.74 3.20
C VAL A 383 32.61 0.08 2.11
N TRP A 384 31.56 -0.47 1.48
CA TRP A 384 30.77 0.24 0.49
C TRP A 384 30.05 1.44 1.08
N LEU A 385 29.25 1.26 2.14
CA LEU A 385 28.52 2.37 2.76
C LEU A 385 29.46 3.48 3.25
N HIS A 386 30.59 3.12 3.88
CA HIS A 386 31.60 4.09 4.28
C HIS A 386 32.14 4.88 3.08
N ALA A 387 32.48 4.22 1.98
CA ALA A 387 32.98 4.89 0.78
C ALA A 387 31.93 5.83 0.15
N GLU A 388 30.65 5.46 0.15
CA GLU A 388 29.58 6.34 -0.35
C GLU A 388 29.40 7.57 0.53
N VAL A 389 29.42 7.42 1.85
CA VAL A 389 29.29 8.55 2.78
C VAL A 389 30.52 9.45 2.71
N GLN A 390 31.73 8.90 2.65
CA GLN A 390 32.96 9.69 2.44
C GLN A 390 32.91 10.49 1.13
N ARG A 391 32.41 9.88 0.05
CA ARG A 391 32.23 10.59 -1.21
C ARG A 391 31.17 11.67 -1.13
N ALA A 392 30.10 11.43 -0.37
CA ALA A 392 29.01 12.38 -0.21
C ALA A 392 29.40 13.59 0.65
N LEU A 393 30.04 13.36 1.80
CA LEU A 393 30.36 14.40 2.78
C LEU A 393 31.76 15.04 2.60
N GLY A 394 32.67 14.38 1.88
CA GLY A 394 34.07 14.78 1.77
C GLY A 394 35.00 14.17 2.84
N GLN A 395 36.29 14.52 2.80
CA GLN A 395 37.38 13.71 3.37
C GLN A 395 37.67 13.81 4.89
N ASN A 396 36.77 14.34 5.75
CA ASN A 396 37.14 14.69 7.13
C ASN A 396 36.30 14.05 8.26
N PHE A 397 35.51 13.01 8.01
CA PHE A 397 34.74 12.33 9.05
C PHE A 397 35.32 10.95 9.37
N ASP A 398 35.59 10.69 10.65
CA ASP A 398 35.78 9.33 11.13
C ASP A 398 34.41 8.65 11.20
N LEU A 399 34.10 7.87 10.17
CA LEU A 399 32.84 7.15 10.07
C LEU A 399 32.80 5.87 10.92
N THR A 400 33.90 5.52 11.60
CA THR A 400 33.96 4.35 12.48
C THR A 400 33.53 4.65 13.92
N ASP A 401 33.50 5.94 14.29
CA ASP A 401 33.03 6.39 15.59
C ASP A 401 31.52 6.16 15.76
N GLU A 402 31.09 5.89 17.00
CA GLU A 402 29.68 5.75 17.38
C GLU A 402 28.87 7.03 17.14
N THR A 403 29.55 8.18 17.09
CA THR A 403 28.94 9.48 16.85
C THR A 403 29.65 10.24 15.75
N ILE A 404 28.91 11.07 15.03
CA ILE A 404 29.40 12.04 14.05
C ILE A 404 29.07 13.46 14.50
N LEU A 405 29.93 14.42 14.17
CA LEU A 405 29.68 15.84 14.46
C LEU A 405 28.54 16.35 13.57
N GLY A 406 27.42 16.71 14.19
CA GLY A 406 26.25 17.27 13.55
C GLY A 406 26.44 18.72 13.07
N PRO A 407 25.47 19.26 12.33
CA PRO A 407 25.54 20.60 11.73
C PRO A 407 25.60 21.74 12.76
N ASP A 408 25.11 21.48 13.97
CA ASP A 408 25.08 22.40 15.10
C ASP A 408 26.33 22.27 15.99
N GLY A 409 27.29 21.41 15.62
CA GLY A 409 28.49 21.13 16.40
C GLY A 409 28.27 20.16 17.56
N GLN A 410 27.10 19.52 17.68
CA GLN A 410 26.85 18.48 18.67
C GLN A 410 27.24 17.09 18.14
N ASN A 411 27.46 16.12 19.02
CA ASN A 411 27.70 14.73 18.62
C ASN A 411 26.36 13.99 18.45
N TRP A 412 26.11 13.48 17.25
CA TRP A 412 24.92 12.74 16.86
C TRP A 412 25.30 11.29 16.59
N LEU A 413 24.42 10.33 16.81
CA LEU A 413 24.64 8.90 16.57
C LEU A 413 24.91 8.64 15.09
N ASN A 414 25.94 7.86 14.83
CA ASN A 414 26.33 7.48 13.48
C ASN A 414 25.48 6.30 12.98
N PRO A 415 24.64 6.45 11.95
CA PRO A 415 23.79 5.34 11.47
C PRO A 415 24.59 4.18 10.90
N LEU A 416 25.87 4.38 10.52
CA LEU A 416 26.74 3.32 9.99
C LEU A 416 27.18 2.31 11.06
N THR A 417 27.15 2.68 12.34
CA THR A 417 27.47 1.76 13.44
C THR A 417 26.24 0.97 13.92
N HIS A 418 25.02 1.42 13.60
CA HIS A 418 23.78 0.86 14.13
C HIS A 418 22.97 -0.01 13.15
N TRP A 419 23.18 0.08 11.84
CA TRP A 419 22.33 -0.64 10.87
C TRP A 419 22.37 -2.16 11.03
N GLN A 420 23.47 -2.73 11.51
CA GLN A 420 23.57 -4.19 11.75
C GLN A 420 22.64 -4.60 12.89
N ASP A 421 22.67 -3.87 14.00
CA ASP A 421 21.80 -4.12 15.15
C ASP A 421 20.33 -4.03 14.74
N ILE A 422 19.98 -3.00 13.94
CA ILE A 422 18.63 -2.82 13.40
C ILE A 422 18.22 -4.05 12.57
N LEU A 423 19.07 -4.57 11.68
CA LEU A 423 18.73 -5.77 10.90
C LEU A 423 18.54 -7.02 11.78
N GLN A 424 19.29 -7.16 12.87
CA GLN A 424 19.19 -8.31 13.77
C GLN A 424 17.94 -8.28 14.65
N GLU A 425 17.20 -7.18 14.68
CA GLU A 425 15.97 -7.11 15.47
C GLU A 425 14.87 -8.04 14.93
N ILE A 426 14.17 -8.63 15.90
CA ILE A 426 12.94 -9.40 15.69
C ILE A 426 11.79 -8.60 16.29
N ARG A 427 10.75 -8.35 15.49
CA ARG A 427 9.62 -7.53 15.89
C ARG A 427 8.28 -8.17 15.55
N GLN A 428 7.24 -7.64 16.15
CA GLN A 428 5.88 -7.88 15.67
C GLN A 428 5.61 -6.88 14.56
N ALA A 429 5.17 -7.36 13.40
CA ALA A 429 4.93 -6.53 12.23
C ALA A 429 3.63 -6.93 11.53
N LYS A 430 3.08 -6.03 10.72
CA LYS A 430 2.01 -6.37 9.77
C LYS A 430 2.62 -6.74 8.42
N VAL A 431 2.19 -7.87 7.86
CA VAL A 431 2.62 -8.33 6.54
C VAL A 431 1.44 -8.42 5.58
N ALA A 432 1.62 -7.94 4.36
CA ALA A 432 0.62 -8.04 3.30
C ALA A 432 1.32 -8.08 1.94
N CYS A 433 0.54 -8.20 0.87
CA CYS A 433 1.09 -7.90 -0.44
C CYS A 433 1.46 -6.41 -0.51
N ILE A 434 2.69 -6.14 -0.94
CA ILE A 434 3.23 -4.80 -1.21
C ILE A 434 3.66 -4.70 -2.66
N HIS A 435 3.80 -3.48 -3.17
CA HIS A 435 4.40 -3.21 -4.47
C HIS A 435 5.91 -3.47 -4.47
N GLY A 436 6.60 -3.21 -3.36
CA GLY A 436 8.02 -3.57 -3.15
C GLY A 436 9.02 -2.57 -3.72
N ASP A 437 8.72 -1.95 -4.86
CA ASP A 437 9.46 -0.81 -5.42
C ASP A 437 8.54 0.39 -5.74
N LEU A 438 7.69 0.78 -4.80
CA LEU A 438 6.80 1.93 -4.97
C LEU A 438 7.59 3.24 -4.92
N ASN A 439 8.03 3.71 -6.08
CA ASN A 439 8.77 4.95 -6.24
C ASN A 439 7.97 5.98 -7.08
N LEU A 440 8.44 7.24 -7.11
CA LEU A 440 7.71 8.34 -7.77
C LEU A 440 7.60 8.20 -9.30
N GLU A 441 8.39 7.34 -9.93
CA GLU A 441 8.30 7.05 -11.38
C GLU A 441 7.30 5.92 -11.68
N ASN A 442 7.13 5.00 -10.73
CA ASN A 442 6.18 3.88 -10.83
C ASN A 442 4.73 4.28 -10.51
N ILE A 443 4.50 5.54 -10.16
CA ILE A 443 3.18 6.13 -9.98
C ILE A 443 2.88 7.05 -11.16
N ILE A 444 1.89 6.68 -11.95
CA ILE A 444 1.40 7.48 -13.09
C ILE A 444 0.20 8.30 -12.63
N VAL A 445 0.26 9.61 -12.84
CA VAL A 445 -0.81 10.55 -12.53
C VAL A 445 -1.51 10.94 -13.83
N ASP A 446 -2.84 10.94 -13.80
CA ASP A 446 -3.70 11.66 -14.76
C ASP A 446 -4.22 12.93 -14.07
N PRO A 447 -3.58 14.10 -14.28
CA PRO A 447 -3.98 15.34 -13.62
C PRO A 447 -5.42 15.77 -13.95
N ALA A 448 -5.88 15.50 -15.17
CA ALA A 448 -7.19 15.94 -15.65
C ALA A 448 -8.31 15.05 -15.11
N ALA A 449 -8.11 13.73 -15.13
CA ALA A 449 -9.03 12.78 -14.51
C ALA A 449 -8.93 12.76 -12.98
N ARG A 450 -7.87 13.37 -12.42
CA ARG A 450 -7.53 13.32 -11.00
C ARG A 450 -7.46 11.88 -10.51
N ASP A 451 -6.69 11.06 -11.22
CA ASP A 451 -6.49 9.66 -10.87
C ASP A 451 -5.02 9.26 -10.87
N VAL A 452 -4.74 8.12 -10.25
CA VAL A 452 -3.39 7.57 -10.14
C VAL A 452 -3.38 6.08 -10.47
N HIS A 453 -2.31 5.65 -11.13
CA HIS A 453 -2.11 4.29 -11.59
C HIS A 453 -0.73 3.81 -11.15
N LEU A 454 -0.65 2.55 -10.71
CA LEU A 454 0.61 1.91 -10.36
C LEU A 454 1.09 1.04 -11.51
N ILE A 455 2.39 1.01 -11.75
CA ILE A 455 3.04 0.15 -12.75
C ILE A 455 4.32 -0.43 -12.17
N ASP A 456 4.92 -1.39 -12.86
CA ASP A 456 6.16 -2.05 -12.44
C ASP A 456 6.02 -2.87 -11.14
N PHE A 457 5.29 -3.98 -11.23
CA PHE A 457 5.06 -4.91 -10.13
C PHE A 457 6.19 -5.94 -9.97
N ALA A 458 7.38 -5.71 -10.56
CA ALA A 458 8.45 -6.71 -10.58
C ALA A 458 8.92 -7.12 -9.17
N GLU A 459 8.85 -6.21 -8.20
CA GLU A 459 9.22 -6.46 -6.81
C GLU A 459 8.03 -6.72 -5.88
N ALA A 460 6.82 -6.86 -6.45
CA ALA A 460 5.62 -7.11 -5.68
C ALA A 460 5.67 -8.49 -5.02
N ARG A 461 5.41 -8.52 -3.72
CA ARG A 461 5.55 -9.73 -2.88
C ARG A 461 4.79 -9.54 -1.57
N ARG A 462 4.67 -10.62 -0.79
CA ARG A 462 4.20 -10.54 0.58
C ARG A 462 5.34 -10.16 1.52
N ASP A 463 5.23 -9.03 2.20
CA ASP A 463 6.28 -8.51 3.09
C ASP A 463 5.71 -7.48 4.08
N HIS A 464 6.59 -6.81 4.83
CA HIS A 464 6.24 -5.74 5.75
C HIS A 464 5.47 -4.60 5.06
N VAL A 465 4.29 -4.27 5.56
CA VAL A 465 3.38 -3.26 4.97
C VAL A 465 3.96 -1.85 4.89
N LEU A 466 5.04 -1.55 5.64
CA LEU A 466 5.68 -0.24 5.63
C LEU A 466 6.61 -0.02 4.44
N HIS A 467 7.05 -1.06 3.72
CA HIS A 467 8.01 -0.94 2.62
C HIS A 467 7.64 0.13 1.59
N ASP A 468 6.40 0.13 1.13
CA ASP A 468 5.94 1.03 0.07
C ASP A 468 5.97 2.51 0.52
N LEU A 469 5.59 2.77 1.78
CA LEU A 469 5.65 4.12 2.36
C LEU A 469 7.09 4.58 2.60
N LEU A 470 7.95 3.68 3.10
CA LEU A 470 9.37 3.94 3.32
C LEU A 470 10.12 4.20 2.01
N ARG A 471 9.81 3.43 0.97
CA ARG A 471 10.34 3.63 -0.38
C ARG A 471 9.94 5.00 -0.92
N LEU A 472 8.66 5.38 -0.78
CA LEU A 472 8.18 6.69 -1.22
C LEU A 472 8.79 7.85 -0.45
N GLU A 473 8.90 7.76 0.89
CA GLU A 473 9.56 8.80 1.69
C GLU A 473 11.01 8.98 1.24
N THR A 474 11.72 7.86 1.00
CA THR A 474 13.10 7.89 0.49
C THR A 474 13.20 8.58 -0.86
N GLU A 475 12.26 8.36 -1.78
CA GLU A 475 12.26 9.02 -3.09
C GLU A 475 11.97 10.52 -3.00
N VAL A 476 11.06 10.95 -2.12
CA VAL A 476 10.84 12.38 -1.83
C VAL A 476 12.14 13.01 -1.31
N VAL A 477 12.83 12.32 -0.40
CA VAL A 477 14.03 12.81 0.28
C VAL A 477 15.26 12.82 -0.62
N THR A 478 15.36 11.89 -1.56
CA THR A 478 16.53 11.76 -2.44
C THR A 478 16.34 12.39 -3.82
N LYS A 479 15.11 12.71 -4.22
CA LYS A 479 14.84 13.34 -5.52
C LYS A 479 14.27 14.75 -5.38
N LEU A 480 13.13 14.90 -4.70
CA LEU A 480 12.42 16.19 -4.65
C LEU A 480 13.12 17.21 -3.75
N ILE A 481 13.52 16.81 -2.54
CA ILE A 481 14.17 17.72 -1.59
C ILE A 481 15.49 18.26 -2.16
N PRO A 482 16.45 17.45 -2.67
CA PRO A 482 17.74 17.94 -3.15
C PRO A 482 17.63 18.93 -4.30
N GLU A 483 16.67 18.76 -5.21
CA GLU A 483 16.39 19.75 -6.27
C GLU A 483 16.01 21.12 -5.67
N ILE A 484 15.13 21.13 -4.67
CA ILE A 484 14.70 22.34 -3.98
C ILE A 484 15.89 22.97 -3.23
N LEU A 485 16.70 22.16 -2.54
CA LEU A 485 17.87 22.65 -1.82
C LEU A 485 18.87 23.31 -2.77
N HIS A 486 19.15 22.67 -3.91
CA HIS A 486 20.03 23.24 -4.92
C HIS A 486 19.47 24.55 -5.50
N GLN A 487 18.20 24.56 -5.91
CA GLN A 487 17.55 25.75 -6.48
C GLN A 487 17.57 26.95 -5.52
N HIS A 488 17.45 26.69 -4.21
CA HIS A 488 17.42 27.71 -3.17
C HIS A 488 18.76 27.89 -2.44
N GLN A 489 19.84 27.23 -2.89
CA GLN A 489 21.19 27.29 -2.30
C GLN A 489 21.20 26.95 -0.79
N LEU A 490 20.40 25.97 -0.40
CA LEU A 490 20.29 25.50 0.97
C LEU A 490 21.25 24.33 1.22
N PRO A 491 21.79 24.20 2.44
CA PRO A 491 22.66 23.08 2.82
C PRO A 491 21.86 21.78 2.97
N ALA A 492 22.50 20.62 2.74
CA ALA A 492 21.87 19.30 2.87
C ALA A 492 21.40 19.03 4.31
N GLU A 493 22.14 19.55 5.29
CA GLU A 493 21.94 19.48 6.73
C GLU A 493 20.58 20.03 7.19
N ILE A 494 19.89 20.84 6.37
CA ILE A 494 18.55 21.32 6.68
C ILE A 494 17.55 20.16 6.84
N ILE A 495 17.84 18.97 6.28
CA ILE A 495 17.04 17.77 6.46
C ILE A 495 16.89 17.38 7.94
N CYS A 496 17.89 17.71 8.78
CA CYS A 496 17.87 17.38 10.19
C CYS A 496 16.72 18.09 10.92
N SER A 497 16.69 19.43 10.86
CA SER A 497 15.58 20.19 11.45
C SER A 497 14.25 19.86 10.77
N PHE A 498 14.25 19.67 9.45
CA PHE A 498 13.06 19.24 8.71
C PHE A 498 12.46 17.94 9.25
N TYR A 499 13.26 16.92 9.54
CA TYR A 499 12.79 15.65 10.11
C TYR A 499 12.39 15.74 11.59
N GLU A 500 13.06 16.57 12.39
CA GLU A 500 12.64 16.86 13.76
C GLU A 500 11.24 17.49 13.79
N TYR A 501 11.01 18.51 12.94
CA TYR A 501 9.69 19.12 12.80
C TYR A 501 8.66 18.12 12.27
N LEU A 502 9.01 17.33 11.25
CA LEU A 502 8.12 16.31 10.71
C LEU A 502 7.70 15.30 11.78
N HIS A 503 8.65 14.82 12.60
CA HIS A 503 8.38 13.94 13.74
C HIS A 503 7.41 14.58 14.75
N GLN A 504 7.68 15.82 15.17
CA GLN A 504 6.82 16.53 16.13
C GLN A 504 5.37 16.59 15.63
N VAL A 505 5.16 16.84 14.34
CA VAL A 505 3.83 16.95 13.73
C VAL A 505 3.11 15.63 13.62
N THR A 506 3.83 14.57 13.28
CA THR A 506 3.22 13.26 13.01
C THR A 506 2.97 12.46 14.28
N CYS A 507 3.79 12.69 15.32
CA CYS A 507 3.70 12.00 16.60
C CYS A 507 2.81 12.75 17.61
N SER A 508 2.65 14.08 17.50
CA SER A 508 1.80 14.85 18.41
C SER A 508 0.31 14.63 18.12
N LEU A 509 -0.45 14.20 19.14
CA LEU A 509 -1.91 14.03 19.04
C LEU A 509 -2.67 15.35 18.86
N ASN A 510 -2.09 16.48 19.27
CA ASN A 510 -2.67 17.82 19.15
C ASN A 510 -1.57 18.86 18.91
N PRO A 511 -1.14 19.11 17.65
CA PRO A 511 -0.20 20.20 17.37
C PRO A 511 -0.87 21.54 17.72
N THR A 512 -0.34 22.23 18.73
CA THR A 512 -0.84 23.56 19.16
C THR A 512 -0.41 24.68 18.22
N THR A 513 0.55 24.42 17.35
CA THR A 513 1.06 25.34 16.33
C THR A 513 0.81 24.77 14.93
N THR A 514 0.50 25.64 13.97
CA THR A 514 0.52 25.26 12.56
C THR A 514 1.95 24.90 12.21
N PRO A 515 2.23 23.64 11.85
CA PRO A 515 3.59 23.25 11.59
C PRO A 515 4.04 23.72 10.22
N HIS A 516 5.21 24.31 10.19
CA HIS A 516 5.87 24.75 8.96
C HIS A 516 7.25 24.10 8.87
N PRO A 517 7.70 23.72 7.67
CA PRO A 517 9.07 23.26 7.46
C PRO A 517 10.07 24.40 7.77
N PRO A 518 11.36 24.09 7.96
CA PRO A 518 12.39 25.10 8.23
C PRO A 518 12.58 26.12 7.10
N HIS A 519 12.05 25.86 5.90
CA HIS A 519 12.08 26.77 4.78
C HIS A 519 10.79 26.67 3.93
N PRO A 520 10.17 27.78 3.48
CA PRO A 520 8.90 27.75 2.73
C PRO A 520 8.95 26.93 1.44
N ALA A 521 10.09 26.89 0.75
CA ALA A 521 10.24 26.08 -0.47
C ALA A 521 10.07 24.56 -0.22
N LEU A 522 10.20 24.11 1.03
CA LEU A 522 10.03 22.72 1.43
C LEU A 522 8.59 22.37 1.82
N GLU A 523 7.62 23.28 1.68
CA GLU A 523 6.22 23.03 2.03
C GLU A 523 5.60 21.84 1.28
N ARG A 524 5.89 21.70 -0.02
CA ARG A 524 5.40 20.56 -0.82
C ARG A 524 5.92 19.20 -0.31
N PRO A 525 7.24 18.95 -0.24
CA PRO A 525 7.72 17.67 0.28
C PRO A 525 7.32 17.47 1.75
N PHE A 526 7.25 18.53 2.57
CA PHE A 526 6.77 18.41 3.95
C PHE A 526 5.32 17.90 4.01
N ALA A 527 4.41 18.50 3.24
CA ALA A 527 3.01 18.07 3.17
C ALA A 527 2.86 16.62 2.70
N MET A 528 3.66 16.19 1.71
CA MET A 528 3.70 14.80 1.25
C MET A 528 4.13 13.86 2.39
N LEU A 529 5.23 14.16 3.06
CA LEU A 529 5.77 13.29 4.11
C LEU A 529 4.87 13.25 5.37
N VAL A 530 4.18 14.35 5.70
CA VAL A 530 3.14 14.35 6.74
C VAL A 530 2.03 13.37 6.38
N ALA A 531 1.55 13.36 5.14
CA ALA A 531 0.51 12.43 4.69
C ALA A 531 1.01 10.97 4.69
N LEU A 532 2.24 10.71 4.23
CA LEU A 532 2.85 9.37 4.27
C LEU A 532 2.97 8.85 5.70
N ARG A 533 3.51 9.65 6.64
CA ARG A 533 3.67 9.23 8.04
C ARG A 533 2.33 9.07 8.75
N ARG A 534 1.31 9.88 8.43
CA ARG A 534 -0.06 9.66 8.93
C ARG A 534 -0.61 8.31 8.48
N GLN A 535 -0.40 7.94 7.21
CA GLN A 535 -0.77 6.60 6.75
C GLN A 535 0.07 5.52 7.44
N ALA A 536 1.38 5.72 7.57
CA ALA A 536 2.28 4.77 8.20
C ALA A 536 1.83 4.43 9.62
N ARG A 537 1.29 5.40 10.38
CA ARG A 537 0.73 5.18 11.71
C ARG A 537 -0.36 4.10 11.73
N HIS A 538 -1.18 4.00 10.68
CA HIS A 538 -2.19 2.94 10.53
C HIS A 538 -1.58 1.60 10.15
N CYS A 539 -0.44 1.63 9.46
CA CYS A 539 0.33 0.46 9.04
C CYS A 539 1.23 -0.11 10.15
N LEU A 540 1.58 0.67 11.17
CA LEU A 540 2.33 0.18 12.33
C LEU A 540 1.61 -0.99 13.01
N PHE A 541 2.37 -1.94 13.55
CA PHE A 541 1.82 -2.99 14.39
C PHE A 541 1.22 -2.40 15.68
N LYS A 542 1.97 -1.50 16.33
CA LYS A 542 1.48 -0.65 17.44
C LYS A 542 1.45 0.81 16.97
N PRO A 543 0.28 1.47 16.91
CA PRO A 543 0.14 2.83 16.34
C PRO A 543 1.02 3.93 16.94
N ASP A 544 1.63 3.72 18.11
CA ASP A 544 2.51 4.68 18.78
C ASP A 544 3.98 4.21 18.86
N ASP A 545 4.29 2.98 18.39
CA ASP A 545 5.67 2.46 18.33
C ASP A 545 6.34 2.86 17.02
N TRP A 546 6.77 4.12 16.93
CA TRP A 546 7.43 4.65 15.74
C TRP A 546 8.80 4.03 15.44
N ALA A 547 9.39 3.27 16.38
CA ALA A 547 10.65 2.60 16.14
C ALA A 547 10.54 1.62 14.95
N GLU A 548 9.40 0.95 14.76
CA GLU A 548 9.14 0.06 13.62
C GLU A 548 9.29 0.80 12.28
N TYR A 549 8.78 2.03 12.17
CA TYR A 549 8.93 2.86 10.99
C TYR A 549 10.35 3.40 10.83
N TYR A 550 10.93 3.94 11.90
CA TYR A 550 12.24 4.58 11.85
C TYR A 550 13.38 3.62 11.56
N GLN A 551 13.32 2.39 12.07
CA GLN A 551 14.27 1.34 11.72
C GLN A 551 14.26 1.05 10.22
N GLY A 552 13.07 0.85 9.65
CA GLY A 552 12.93 0.67 8.21
C GLY A 552 13.43 1.88 7.41
N LEU A 553 13.14 3.10 7.88
CA LEU A 553 13.54 4.34 7.21
C LEU A 553 15.07 4.53 7.20
N VAL A 554 15.76 4.25 8.31
CA VAL A 554 17.23 4.29 8.36
C VAL A 554 17.83 3.34 7.31
N LEU A 555 17.31 2.11 7.22
CA LEU A 555 17.80 1.12 6.26
C LEU A 555 17.57 1.54 4.81
N TYR A 556 16.42 2.17 4.51
CA TYR A 556 16.13 2.69 3.18
C TYR A 556 17.00 3.90 2.81
N LEU A 557 17.21 4.84 3.74
CA LEU A 557 18.04 6.02 3.52
C LEU A 557 19.52 5.64 3.32
N LEU A 558 20.05 4.73 4.14
CA LEU A 558 21.39 4.15 3.93
C LEU A 558 21.45 3.33 2.64
N GLY A 559 20.39 2.57 2.34
CA GLY A 559 20.27 1.81 1.11
C GLY A 559 20.31 2.68 -0.14
N ALA A 560 19.77 3.89 -0.07
CA ALA A 560 19.78 4.83 -1.18
C ALA A 560 21.19 5.25 -1.62
N LEU A 561 22.17 5.21 -0.71
CA LEU A 561 23.56 5.58 -1.00
C LEU A 561 24.19 4.71 -2.11
N LYS A 562 23.68 3.49 -2.33
CA LYS A 562 24.19 2.57 -3.37
C LYS A 562 23.88 2.99 -4.80
N PHE A 563 22.96 3.93 -4.99
CA PHE A 563 22.45 4.30 -6.31
C PHE A 563 23.34 5.37 -6.97
N ALA A 564 24.02 4.99 -8.06
CA ALA A 564 24.94 5.87 -8.77
C ALA A 564 24.26 7.07 -9.47
N ASN A 565 22.98 6.95 -9.84
CA ASN A 565 22.26 8.06 -10.45
C ASN A 565 22.07 9.25 -9.50
N LEU A 566 22.07 8.99 -8.19
CA LEU A 566 22.00 10.06 -7.19
C LEU A 566 23.26 10.94 -7.22
N ASP A 567 24.36 10.48 -7.82
CA ASP A 567 25.56 11.29 -8.03
C ASP A 567 25.40 12.32 -9.15
N GLN A 568 24.41 12.16 -10.03
CA GLN A 568 24.25 12.95 -11.26
C GLN A 568 22.98 13.82 -11.28
N MET A 569 22.09 13.68 -10.29
CA MET A 569 20.79 14.38 -10.31
C MET A 569 20.88 15.90 -10.19
N VAL A 570 21.94 16.41 -9.57
CA VAL A 570 22.16 17.84 -9.36
C VAL A 570 23.59 18.15 -9.81
N GLU A 571 23.79 19.22 -10.57
CA GLU A 571 25.11 19.73 -10.97
C GLU A 571 25.87 20.36 -9.78
N ALA A 572 25.87 19.70 -8.62
CA ALA A 572 26.58 20.10 -7.43
C ALA A 572 27.93 19.37 -7.35
N PRO A 573 28.98 20.00 -6.78
CA PRO A 573 30.31 19.40 -6.66
C PRO A 573 30.36 18.17 -5.75
N ALA A 574 29.33 17.94 -4.93
CA ALA A 574 29.15 16.75 -4.12
C ALA A 574 27.70 16.21 -4.28
N PRO A 575 27.47 14.90 -4.13
CA PRO A 575 26.17 14.28 -4.43
C PRO A 575 25.14 14.64 -3.36
N MET A 576 24.52 15.81 -3.50
CA MET A 576 23.56 16.38 -2.55
C MET A 576 22.44 15.39 -2.17
N PRO A 577 21.84 14.59 -3.09
CA PRO A 577 20.91 13.53 -2.69
C PRO A 577 21.44 12.54 -1.65
N LYS A 578 22.70 12.11 -1.76
CA LYS A 578 23.32 11.18 -0.81
C LYS A 578 23.63 11.85 0.52
N GLN A 579 24.01 13.12 0.51
CA GLN A 579 24.18 13.91 1.74
C GLN A 579 22.85 14.02 2.50
N VAL A 580 21.76 14.38 1.80
CA VAL A 580 20.42 14.50 2.38
C VAL A 580 19.95 13.15 2.93
N ALA A 581 20.17 12.05 2.21
CA ALA A 581 19.85 10.71 2.69
C ALA A 581 20.61 10.35 3.97
N PHE A 582 21.93 10.60 4.00
CA PHE A 582 22.76 10.29 5.16
C PHE A 582 22.38 11.12 6.38
N TRP A 583 22.30 12.45 6.25
CA TRP A 583 21.86 13.32 7.35
C TRP A 583 20.43 13.02 7.82
N GLY A 584 19.56 12.62 6.90
CA GLY A 584 18.24 12.09 7.23
C GLY A 584 18.33 10.84 8.10
N ALA A 585 19.21 9.89 7.77
CA ALA A 585 19.42 8.68 8.56
C ALA A 585 19.98 8.98 9.95
N VAL A 586 20.97 9.88 10.08
CA VAL A 586 21.51 10.35 11.37
C VAL A 586 20.37 10.88 12.25
N THR A 587 19.55 11.78 11.70
CA THR A 587 18.42 12.40 12.42
C THR A 587 17.39 11.38 12.87
N VAL A 588 17.05 10.40 12.02
CA VAL A 588 16.07 9.37 12.37
C VAL A 588 16.57 8.50 13.52
N VAL A 589 17.86 8.16 13.57
CA VAL A 589 18.46 7.42 14.70
C VAL A 589 18.37 8.25 15.99
N GLU A 590 18.63 9.55 15.93
CA GLU A 590 18.52 10.46 17.09
C GLU A 590 17.08 10.59 17.62
N VAL A 591 16.12 10.77 16.72
CA VAL A 591 14.70 10.83 17.06
C VAL A 591 14.22 9.52 17.68
N MET A 592 14.68 8.38 17.16
CA MET A 592 14.36 7.05 17.68
C MET A 592 14.87 6.89 19.12
N LYS A 593 16.13 7.25 19.40
CA LYS A 593 16.71 7.23 20.74
C LYS A 593 15.91 8.08 21.72
N SER A 594 15.59 9.31 21.32
CA SER A 594 14.83 10.27 22.14
C SER A 594 13.40 9.78 22.46
N SER A 595 12.79 9.01 21.55
CA SER A 595 11.46 8.43 21.72
C SER A 595 11.43 7.21 22.66
N THR A 596 12.54 6.47 22.76
CA THR A 596 12.63 5.27 23.63
C THR A 596 12.92 5.59 25.08
N LEU A 597 13.43 6.80 25.39
CA LEU A 597 13.64 7.22 26.76
C LEU A 597 12.28 7.27 27.48
N PRO A 598 12.08 6.50 28.57
CA PRO A 598 10.84 6.52 29.30
C PRO A 598 10.49 7.96 29.67
N GLN A 599 9.23 8.35 29.49
CA GLN A 599 8.66 9.58 30.07
C GLN A 599 8.60 9.50 31.62
N GLN A 600 9.65 9.00 32.26
CA GLN A 600 9.77 8.83 33.71
C GLN A 600 9.71 10.18 34.45
N ASN A 601 10.00 11.31 33.79
CA ASN A 601 9.95 12.62 34.44
C ASN A 601 8.53 13.23 34.52
N SER A 602 7.58 12.85 33.68
CA SER A 602 6.21 13.41 33.74
C SER A 602 5.30 12.60 34.70
N ASN A 603 5.50 11.29 34.81
CA ASN A 603 4.78 10.45 35.76
C ASN A 603 5.32 10.58 37.20
N ALA A 604 6.62 10.76 37.42
CA ALA A 604 7.16 11.00 38.77
C ALA A 604 6.67 12.33 39.39
N GLN A 605 6.33 13.33 38.58
CA GLN A 605 5.69 14.57 39.04
C GLN A 605 4.18 14.42 39.28
N ARG A 606 3.50 13.49 38.60
CA ARG A 606 2.09 13.16 38.86
C ARG A 606 1.92 12.22 40.05
N GLU A 607 2.82 11.27 40.26
CA GLU A 607 2.75 10.29 41.36
C GLU A 607 3.21 10.87 42.71
N ARG A 608 4.00 11.95 42.74
CA ARG A 608 4.29 12.69 43.99
C ARG A 608 3.07 13.40 44.61
N LYS A 609 1.89 13.36 43.97
CA LYS A 609 0.63 13.88 44.53
C LYS A 609 -0.32 12.82 45.10
N MET A 610 0.02 11.53 45.06
CA MET A 610 -0.80 10.49 45.69
C MET A 610 0.08 9.43 46.36
N MET A 611 0.21 9.51 47.69
CA MET A 611 0.68 8.36 48.49
C MET A 611 -0.38 7.24 48.47
N PRO A 612 -0.01 5.97 48.34
CA PRO A 612 -0.96 4.87 48.39
C PRO A 612 -1.16 4.33 49.82
N LYS A 613 -2.39 3.87 50.08
CA LYS A 613 -2.69 2.91 51.16
C LYS A 613 -2.59 1.48 50.61
N ASP A 614 -1.89 0.68 51.38
CA ASP A 614 -1.58 -0.74 51.26
C ASP A 614 -2.81 -1.65 51.05
N LYS A 615 -2.76 -2.53 50.03
CA LYS A 615 -3.46 -3.84 49.97
C LYS A 615 -2.75 -4.77 48.98
N SER A 616 -2.17 -5.85 49.51
CA SER A 616 -1.72 -7.02 48.75
C SER A 616 -2.91 -7.84 48.25
N GLN A 617 -2.92 -8.19 46.96
CA GLN A 617 -3.79 -9.23 46.40
C GLN A 617 -2.92 -10.27 45.70
N ASN A 618 -3.04 -11.53 46.14
CA ASN A 618 -2.42 -12.69 45.51
C ASN A 618 -3.18 -13.04 44.23
N VAL A 619 -2.50 -13.00 43.09
CA VAL A 619 -3.04 -13.41 41.78
C VAL A 619 -2.60 -14.84 41.49
N ILE A 620 -3.56 -15.77 41.40
CA ILE A 620 -3.32 -17.14 40.91
C ILE A 620 -3.33 -17.10 39.37
N LYS A 621 -2.32 -17.69 38.73
CA LYS A 621 -2.22 -17.75 37.27
C LYS A 621 -3.06 -18.92 36.73
N LEU A 622 -3.90 -18.66 35.73
CA LEU A 622 -4.86 -19.59 35.12
C LEU A 622 -4.28 -20.93 34.64
N ARG A 623 -2.97 -21.02 34.43
CA ARG A 623 -2.28 -22.24 33.99
C ARG A 623 -2.17 -23.34 35.06
N ASP A 624 -2.50 -23.03 36.31
CA ASP A 624 -2.31 -23.94 37.45
C ASP A 624 -3.59 -24.74 37.81
N ILE A 625 -4.70 -24.56 37.07
CA ILE A 625 -5.99 -25.24 37.32
C ILE A 625 -6.08 -26.50 36.47
N LYS A 626 -6.05 -27.68 37.10
CA LYS A 626 -6.06 -28.97 36.38
C LYS A 626 -7.46 -29.42 35.96
N GLN A 627 -8.49 -29.22 36.79
CA GLN A 627 -9.91 -29.49 36.47
C GLN A 627 -10.83 -28.60 37.32
N ALA A 628 -11.95 -28.14 36.75
CA ALA A 628 -12.97 -27.37 37.48
C ALA A 628 -14.36 -27.90 37.13
N LYS A 629 -15.23 -28.06 38.15
CA LYS A 629 -16.59 -28.57 37.99
C LYS A 629 -17.60 -27.50 38.42
N LEU A 630 -18.53 -27.17 37.53
CA LEU A 630 -19.60 -26.19 37.77
C LEU A 630 -20.96 -26.89 37.85
N THR A 631 -21.62 -26.71 38.98
CA THR A 631 -22.95 -27.28 39.24
C THR A 631 -23.90 -26.15 39.61
N ILE A 632 -25.06 -26.06 38.94
CA ILE A 632 -26.09 -25.06 39.25
C ILE A 632 -27.38 -25.80 39.60
N ALA A 633 -27.94 -25.51 40.78
CA ALA A 633 -29.14 -26.17 41.31
C ALA A 633 -29.07 -27.72 41.35
N GLY A 634 -27.87 -28.29 41.49
CA GLY A 634 -27.65 -29.74 41.61
C GLY A 634 -27.49 -30.51 40.31
N GLN A 635 -27.42 -29.84 39.14
CA GLN A 635 -27.08 -30.46 37.85
C GLN A 635 -25.73 -29.99 37.32
N ASP A 636 -24.94 -30.92 36.79
CA ASP A 636 -23.64 -30.67 36.17
C ASP A 636 -23.82 -30.14 34.73
N ILE A 637 -23.17 -29.02 34.41
CA ILE A 637 -23.42 -28.30 33.15
C ILE A 637 -22.30 -28.53 32.11
N ILE A 638 -21.14 -29.06 32.49
CA ILE A 638 -20.04 -29.31 31.53
C ILE A 638 -19.42 -30.70 31.76
N GLU A 639 -19.74 -31.62 30.85
CA GLU A 639 -18.83 -32.64 30.31
C GLU A 639 -19.11 -32.72 28.78
N ASN A 640 -18.08 -32.97 27.98
CA ASN A 640 -18.04 -32.74 26.52
C ASN A 640 -19.27 -33.24 25.68
N ALA A 641 -19.88 -32.32 24.90
CA ALA A 641 -20.68 -32.47 23.63
C ALA A 641 -22.21 -32.85 23.65
N PRO A 642 -23.02 -32.47 22.61
CA PRO A 642 -24.45 -32.02 22.68
C PRO A 642 -25.50 -33.03 22.09
N PRO A 643 -26.82 -32.74 21.83
CA PRO A 643 -27.64 -31.52 22.00
C PRO A 643 -29.08 -31.68 22.60
N ASN A 644 -29.78 -30.54 22.72
CA ASN A 644 -31.23 -30.29 22.94
C ASN A 644 -31.82 -30.41 24.36
N VAL A 645 -32.00 -29.26 25.04
CA VAL A 645 -33.15 -29.05 25.94
C VAL A 645 -33.63 -27.59 25.88
N SER A 646 -34.95 -27.46 25.76
CA SER A 646 -35.76 -26.24 25.71
C SER A 646 -35.75 -25.39 26.98
N SER A 647 -35.95 -24.09 26.78
CA SER A 647 -36.13 -23.04 27.78
C SER A 647 -37.12 -23.36 28.91
N SER A 648 -36.72 -23.12 30.16
CA SER A 648 -37.65 -22.66 31.20
C SER A 648 -36.99 -21.59 32.09
N ARG A 649 -37.69 -20.47 32.25
CA ARG A 649 -37.32 -19.37 33.17
C ARG A 649 -37.50 -19.83 34.62
N LYS A 650 -36.44 -19.81 35.43
CA LYS A 650 -36.54 -19.69 36.89
C LYS A 650 -35.47 -18.76 37.46
N ARG A 651 -35.89 -18.01 38.49
CA ARG A 651 -35.16 -16.96 39.22
C ARG A 651 -33.94 -17.51 39.97
N SER A 652 -32.97 -16.62 40.16
CA SER A 652 -31.68 -16.76 40.86
C SER A 652 -31.58 -17.92 41.86
N GLY A 653 -30.73 -18.89 41.54
CA GLY A 653 -30.19 -19.86 42.49
C GLY A 653 -28.65 -19.78 42.48
N ASP A 654 -28.05 -19.87 43.65
CA ASP A 654 -26.60 -19.79 43.87
C ASP A 654 -25.87 -20.91 43.11
N ALA A 655 -24.85 -20.54 42.33
CA ALA A 655 -23.95 -21.48 41.67
C ALA A 655 -22.79 -21.84 42.62
N LYS A 656 -22.45 -23.13 42.71
CA LYS A 656 -21.23 -23.61 43.39
C LYS A 656 -20.24 -24.09 42.35
N ILE A 657 -18.99 -23.67 42.49
CA ILE A 657 -17.85 -24.18 41.72
C ILE A 657 -16.96 -24.93 42.69
N ASP A 658 -16.71 -26.20 42.41
CA ASP A 658 -15.78 -27.03 43.16
C ASP A 658 -14.47 -27.13 42.35
N ILE A 659 -13.37 -26.65 42.93
CA ILE A 659 -12.04 -26.68 42.32
C ILE A 659 -11.22 -27.69 43.13
N GLN A 660 -10.99 -28.87 42.57
CA GLN A 660 -10.17 -29.88 43.25
C GLN A 660 -8.69 -29.48 43.20
N GLY A 661 -8.06 -29.34 44.38
CA GLY A 661 -6.62 -29.14 44.53
C GLY A 661 -6.19 -27.89 45.32
N VAL A 662 -7.12 -27.10 45.87
CA VAL A 662 -6.79 -25.95 46.73
C VAL A 662 -7.52 -26.11 48.06
N GLU A 663 -6.80 -26.45 49.12
CA GLU A 663 -7.35 -26.49 50.48
C GLU A 663 -7.46 -25.08 51.07
N GLY A 664 -8.65 -24.74 51.57
CA GLY A 664 -8.85 -23.61 52.49
C GLY A 664 -9.05 -22.24 51.84
N GLY A 665 -10.22 -22.01 51.25
CA GLY A 665 -10.67 -20.65 50.92
C GLY A 665 -12.09 -20.62 50.33
N GLU A 666 -13.00 -19.88 50.95
CA GLU A 666 -14.24 -19.46 50.26
C GLU A 666 -13.88 -18.44 49.17
N HIS A 667 -14.01 -18.83 47.91
CA HIS A 667 -13.77 -17.94 46.78
C HIS A 667 -15.09 -17.50 46.14
N LYS A 668 -15.44 -16.22 46.30
CA LYS A 668 -16.53 -15.58 45.54
C LYS A 668 -16.12 -15.45 44.08
N VAL A 669 -16.66 -16.29 43.21
CA VAL A 669 -16.49 -16.15 41.76
C VAL A 669 -17.45 -15.06 41.26
N ALA A 670 -16.90 -14.08 40.54
CA ALA A 670 -17.62 -12.92 40.04
C ALA A 670 -18.55 -13.26 38.84
N ILE A 671 -19.62 -14.02 39.09
CA ILE A 671 -20.74 -14.16 38.14
C ILE A 671 -21.56 -12.85 38.07
N GLY A 672 -21.39 -11.96 39.05
CA GLY A 672 -22.03 -10.63 39.09
C GLY A 672 -21.60 -9.68 37.95
N ASN A 673 -20.39 -9.82 37.41
CA ASN A 673 -19.87 -8.85 36.45
C ASN A 673 -20.53 -9.02 35.07
N ILE A 674 -20.72 -10.25 34.58
CA ILE A 674 -21.32 -10.51 33.24
C ILE A 674 -22.78 -10.00 33.15
N ILE A 675 -23.54 -10.10 34.24
CA ILE A 675 -24.93 -9.56 34.29
C ILE A 675 -24.92 -8.02 34.41
N GLN A 676 -23.94 -7.44 35.11
CA GLN A 676 -23.79 -5.98 35.21
C GLN A 676 -23.39 -5.33 33.87
N TYR A 677 -22.54 -5.96 33.05
CA TYR A 677 -22.09 -5.41 31.76
C TYR A 677 -23.22 -5.27 30.74
N SER A 678 -24.06 -6.29 30.57
CA SER A 678 -25.23 -6.20 29.68
C SER A 678 -26.21 -5.12 30.14
N THR A 679 -26.32 -4.90 31.46
CA THR A 679 -27.24 -3.92 32.02
C THR A 679 -26.75 -2.48 31.78
N ALA A 680 -25.44 -2.23 31.90
CA ALA A 680 -24.86 -0.89 31.67
C ALA A 680 -24.96 -0.45 30.20
N VAL A 681 -24.63 -1.34 29.26
CA VAL A 681 -24.76 -1.06 27.82
C VAL A 681 -26.21 -0.81 27.45
N ASN A 682 -27.14 -1.66 27.91
CA ASN A 682 -28.56 -1.48 27.63
C ASN A 682 -29.12 -0.18 28.23
N PHE A 683 -28.69 0.17 29.45
CA PHE A 683 -29.10 1.43 30.09
C PHE A 683 -28.59 2.65 29.31
N SER A 684 -27.32 2.69 28.92
CA SER A 684 -26.76 3.79 28.11
C SER A 684 -27.42 3.87 26.73
N LEU A 685 -27.77 2.73 26.14
CA LEU A 685 -28.41 2.66 24.82
C LEU A 685 -29.88 3.12 24.90
N GLU A 686 -30.61 2.80 25.97
CA GLU A 686 -31.96 3.30 26.24
C GLU A 686 -31.99 4.80 26.58
N GLU A 687 -31.06 5.28 27.40
CA GLU A 687 -30.93 6.70 27.72
C GLU A 687 -30.65 7.53 26.46
N PHE A 688 -29.74 7.04 25.62
CA PHE A 688 -29.41 7.70 24.35
C PHE A 688 -30.56 7.64 23.34
N THR A 689 -31.26 6.50 23.22
CA THR A 689 -32.44 6.37 22.36
C THR A 689 -33.58 7.29 22.80
N THR A 690 -33.80 7.41 24.11
CA THR A 690 -34.82 8.29 24.70
C THR A 690 -34.49 9.76 24.43
N PHE A 691 -33.22 10.15 24.61
CA PHE A 691 -32.75 11.49 24.28
C PHE A 691 -33.01 11.83 22.81
N LEU A 692 -32.61 10.96 21.88
CA LEU A 692 -32.81 11.19 20.44
C LEU A 692 -34.28 11.25 20.06
N SER A 693 -35.11 10.34 20.60
CA SER A 693 -36.55 10.30 20.32
C SER A 693 -37.29 11.55 20.82
N THR A 694 -36.85 12.11 21.96
CA THR A 694 -37.47 13.31 22.53
C THR A 694 -36.96 14.58 21.85
N THR A 695 -35.68 14.60 21.46
CA THR A 695 -35.00 15.78 20.91
C THR A 695 -35.29 15.97 19.42
N LEU A 696 -35.48 14.88 18.67
CA LEU A 696 -35.60 14.89 17.21
C LEU A 696 -37.03 14.59 16.72
N ALA A 697 -38.04 14.61 17.60
CA ALA A 697 -39.41 14.08 17.44
C ALA A 697 -40.19 14.45 16.15
N GLN A 698 -39.68 15.35 15.31
CA GLN A 698 -40.32 15.85 14.09
C GLN A 698 -39.43 15.78 12.83
N SER A 699 -38.29 15.06 12.85
CA SER A 699 -37.38 14.95 11.71
C SER A 699 -37.44 13.58 11.05
N ASP A 700 -37.48 13.53 9.70
CA ASP A 700 -37.30 12.29 8.90
C ASP A 700 -35.95 11.61 9.20
N GLU A 701 -35.00 12.36 9.76
CA GLU A 701 -33.70 11.87 10.22
C GLU A 701 -33.80 10.90 11.43
N LEU A 702 -34.94 10.84 12.12
CA LEU A 702 -35.18 9.91 13.23
C LEU A 702 -35.22 8.46 12.79
N ASP A 703 -35.75 8.16 11.60
CA ASP A 703 -35.98 6.78 11.19
C ASP A 703 -34.67 6.08 10.87
N TYR A 704 -33.72 6.80 10.25
CA TYR A 704 -32.35 6.33 10.06
C TYR A 704 -31.64 6.06 11.40
N ILE A 705 -31.73 6.99 12.37
CA ILE A 705 -31.15 6.77 13.70
C ILE A 705 -31.78 5.57 14.38
N ARG A 706 -33.11 5.43 14.31
CA ARG A 706 -33.82 4.34 14.99
C ARG A 706 -33.39 3.00 14.41
N GLU A 707 -33.18 2.94 13.10
CA GLU A 707 -32.64 1.75 12.45
C GLU A 707 -31.21 1.46 12.90
N VAL A 708 -30.30 2.43 12.88
CA VAL A 708 -28.91 2.24 13.34
C VAL A 708 -28.85 1.84 14.82
N MET A 709 -29.70 2.42 15.66
CA MET A 709 -29.81 2.09 17.09
C MET A 709 -30.41 0.70 17.32
N ALA A 710 -31.40 0.29 16.53
CA ALA A 710 -31.96 -1.05 16.57
C ALA A 710 -30.94 -2.11 16.14
N GLN A 711 -30.15 -1.82 15.10
CA GLN A 711 -29.05 -2.69 14.64
C GLN A 711 -27.96 -2.81 15.71
N LEU A 712 -27.55 -1.69 16.30
CA LEU A 712 -26.58 -1.68 17.41
C LEU A 712 -27.10 -2.49 18.60
N LYS A 713 -28.36 -2.30 18.99
CA LYS A 713 -29.01 -3.06 20.07
C LYS A 713 -29.00 -4.56 19.78
N ALA A 714 -29.47 -4.96 18.60
CA ALA A 714 -29.54 -6.35 18.19
C ALA A 714 -28.16 -7.04 18.22
N GLU A 715 -27.09 -6.33 17.82
CA GLU A 715 -25.74 -6.88 17.89
C GLU A 715 -25.20 -6.94 19.31
N THR A 716 -25.52 -5.97 20.17
CA THR A 716 -25.12 -5.99 21.59
C THR A 716 -25.84 -7.06 22.39
N GLU A 717 -27.03 -7.49 21.97
CA GLU A 717 -27.79 -8.59 22.60
C GLU A 717 -27.28 -9.99 22.20
N LYS A 718 -26.42 -10.10 21.18
CA LYS A 718 -25.81 -11.38 20.80
C LYS A 718 -24.85 -11.92 21.88
N PRO A 719 -24.68 -13.24 21.96
CA PRO A 719 -23.59 -13.84 22.73
C PRO A 719 -22.24 -13.22 22.36
N VAL A 720 -21.34 -13.07 23.34
CA VAL A 720 -20.01 -12.44 23.12
C VAL A 720 -19.23 -13.11 21.97
N SER A 721 -19.37 -14.43 21.80
CA SER A 721 -18.74 -15.20 20.72
C SER A 721 -19.28 -14.88 19.31
N GLU A 722 -20.47 -14.28 19.20
CA GLU A 722 -21.15 -13.97 17.94
C GLU A 722 -21.22 -12.46 17.65
N ARG A 723 -20.80 -11.63 18.62
CA ARG A 723 -20.81 -10.18 18.50
C ARG A 723 -19.68 -9.71 17.59
N SER A 724 -20.02 -8.94 16.56
CA SER A 724 -19.03 -8.26 15.71
C SER A 724 -18.62 -6.91 16.31
N ASN A 725 -17.45 -6.85 16.96
CA ASN A 725 -16.87 -5.60 17.47
C ASN A 725 -16.66 -4.56 16.34
N PHE A 726 -16.42 -5.01 15.12
CA PHE A 726 -16.33 -4.15 13.94
C PHE A 726 -17.65 -3.43 13.66
N ARG A 727 -18.78 -4.16 13.61
CA ARG A 727 -20.10 -3.57 13.35
C ARG A 727 -20.51 -2.60 14.46
N VAL A 728 -20.25 -2.96 15.72
CA VAL A 728 -20.48 -2.09 16.88
C VAL A 728 -19.72 -0.76 16.72
N ASN A 729 -18.42 -0.81 16.43
CA ASN A 729 -17.61 0.40 16.23
C ASN A 729 -18.06 1.23 15.02
N GLN A 730 -18.47 0.58 13.93
CA GLN A 730 -18.97 1.25 12.74
C GLN A 730 -20.28 1.99 13.01
N TRP A 731 -21.24 1.40 13.73
CA TRP A 731 -22.49 2.09 14.07
C TRP A 731 -22.27 3.23 15.06
N ILE A 732 -21.37 3.09 16.05
CA ILE A 732 -20.98 4.20 16.93
C ILE A 732 -20.41 5.37 16.13
N LYS A 733 -19.58 5.08 15.11
CA LYS A 733 -19.02 6.09 14.21
C LYS A 733 -20.14 6.78 13.41
N ASN A 734 -21.06 6.00 12.84
CA ASN A 734 -22.21 6.52 12.09
C ASN A 734 -23.10 7.43 12.96
N ILE A 735 -23.34 7.03 14.22
CA ILE A 735 -24.06 7.85 15.20
C ILE A 735 -23.30 9.16 15.46
N GLY A 736 -21.98 9.11 15.64
CA GLY A 736 -21.14 10.30 15.85
C GLY A 736 -21.24 11.29 14.66
N THR A 737 -21.06 10.79 13.44
CA THR A 737 -21.20 11.58 12.21
C THR A 737 -22.61 12.17 12.07
N PHE A 738 -23.64 11.40 12.40
CA PHE A 738 -25.00 11.90 12.41
C PHE A 738 -25.17 13.07 13.40
N LEU A 739 -24.68 12.94 14.64
CA LEU A 739 -24.83 13.99 15.67
C LEU A 739 -24.15 15.31 15.28
N GLU A 740 -23.08 15.24 14.49
CA GLU A 740 -22.40 16.41 13.95
C GLU A 740 -23.23 17.12 12.88
N GLN A 741 -24.01 16.36 12.11
CA GLN A 741 -24.81 16.85 10.99
C GLN A 741 -26.23 17.28 11.39
N ALA A 742 -26.77 16.70 12.46
CA ALA A 742 -28.10 16.99 12.94
C ALA A 742 -28.24 18.45 13.41
N SER A 743 -29.43 19.01 13.18
CA SER A 743 -29.81 20.38 13.57
C SER A 743 -30.10 20.48 15.07
N LEU A 744 -29.11 20.11 15.89
CA LEU A 744 -29.16 20.19 17.35
C LEU A 744 -28.72 21.57 17.83
N THR A 745 -29.42 22.12 18.82
CA THR A 745 -28.92 23.27 19.58
C THR A 745 -27.60 22.91 20.28
N THR A 746 -26.78 23.90 20.63
CA THR A 746 -25.50 23.69 21.33
C THR A 746 -25.64 22.84 22.59
N SER A 747 -26.72 23.04 23.37
CA SER A 747 -27.01 22.27 24.59
C SER A 747 -27.39 20.81 24.29
N GLN A 748 -28.21 20.58 23.26
CA GLN A 748 -28.58 19.24 22.81
C GLN A 748 -27.36 18.48 22.26
N ARG A 749 -26.51 19.14 21.47
CA ARG A 749 -25.28 18.55 20.94
C ARG A 749 -24.32 18.14 22.05
N ALA A 750 -24.12 19.00 23.06
CA ALA A 750 -23.28 18.69 24.22
C ALA A 750 -23.82 17.49 25.02
N THR A 751 -25.14 17.39 25.17
CA THR A 751 -25.79 16.24 25.82
C THR A 751 -25.62 14.96 25.01
N ALA A 752 -25.83 15.03 23.69
CA ALA A 752 -25.69 13.90 22.78
C ALA A 752 -24.24 13.35 22.76
N GLN A 753 -23.24 14.24 22.70
CA GLN A 753 -21.82 13.84 22.73
C GLN A 753 -21.45 13.19 24.06
N ARG A 754 -21.99 13.67 25.19
CA ARG A 754 -21.77 13.06 26.50
C ARG A 754 -22.33 11.65 26.58
N LEU A 755 -23.58 11.47 26.13
CA LEU A 755 -24.23 10.15 26.12
C LEU A 755 -23.53 9.17 25.16
N LEU A 756 -23.07 9.64 24.00
CA LEU A 756 -22.28 8.83 23.08
C LEU A 756 -20.93 8.41 23.70
N ALA A 757 -20.29 9.30 24.47
CA ALA A 757 -19.08 8.96 25.21
C ALA A 757 -19.34 7.93 26.32
N THR A 758 -20.44 8.05 27.05
CA THR A 758 -20.87 7.04 28.04
C THR A 758 -21.09 5.69 27.37
N LEU A 759 -21.82 5.64 26.26
CA LEU A 759 -22.07 4.42 25.50
C LEU A 759 -20.76 3.78 25.00
N LYS A 760 -19.82 4.58 24.48
CA LYS A 760 -18.48 4.11 24.08
C LYS A 760 -17.74 3.47 25.25
N ASN A 761 -17.75 4.13 26.41
CA ASN A 761 -17.07 3.61 27.60
C ASN A 761 -17.71 2.29 28.06
N SER A 762 -19.05 2.21 28.09
CA SER A 762 -19.77 0.99 28.47
C SER A 762 -19.56 -0.17 27.49
N LEU A 763 -19.28 0.11 26.22
CA LEU A 763 -18.96 -0.93 25.22
C LEU A 763 -17.49 -1.39 25.27
N GLN A 764 -16.59 -0.57 25.83
CA GLN A 764 -15.18 -0.89 26.01
C GLN A 764 -14.89 -1.68 27.29
N THR A 765 -15.66 -1.40 28.35
CA THR A 765 -15.62 -2.12 29.63
C THR A 765 -16.36 -3.43 29.57
#